data_AF-A0A238BR48-F1
#
_entry.id   AF-A0A238BR48-F1
#
_cell.length_a   1.000
_cell.length_b   1.000
_cell.length_c   1.000
_cell.angle_alpha   90.00
_cell.angle_beta   90.00
_cell.angle_gamma   90.00
#
_symmetry.space_group_name_H-M   'P 1'
#
loop_
_entity.id
_entity.type
_entity.pdbx_description
1 polymer ?
#
loop_
_entity_poly.entity_id
_entity_poly.type
_entity_poly.pdbx_seq_one_letter_code
_entity_poly.pdbx_strand_id
1 'polypeptide(L)'
;MISGSISTIHQAKIKMWEALSEFLLERRDDIIYGELLIISFLFSLVMRQIRWGIVREMCGGLIGISLIYYFIGWKLLYSLLIVILNIIINSVVKNRYLPLISFITTFVYLGFLRAIHLIGFPALVSHSNAIQLIMTLRLVGLSFEIADSRRKDETKFDPQKTRFIKEPSWWQTFLYSYNFPGLFTGPYYTYAVYRDVVDNDNVMEISVWKHIRWRLYNFAWSSPAFILLLYAFPLEIMRKDEFFDETVFYRISVSFLIFLWMRCRVYSAWMVAESICVLNGIGIYPEESCPSVGKGPNRIDILKEQMNRKGTNYNSEAIRSLDIYSIELDASFRSGMRAWNRTVQFWLANYVYKRVPRSFGMLLTMSVSAFWHGIHPGYFLSFLTVPLCTLAEDNILSIVRKNPNDKLPLLFTVFWYVVRQLGFTLMASGFLLLTWRDTIRYWNSVYFHVHWIMIIVIAFSWFYKSLMISAANGIKCHNGVKSAMISIDDKEESCGDSVHPEAALVASSVNDLKTEGDDSKKGMFKHKSTQVKSRKTKNLIKKKVKESSDNNSRVRRTRQRTKISDSTSEIKQGIKDAKKISVSLAKANFTKDNLVNPIAQKVMEAATGSRKMLGAHVSVAGGLEQGFYNALSIGCRSFAFFVRNQRSWNSPPMKDEVVQAFRETAKKLEFPMDQIVVHGSYLINGGSCDMEILNRARACMLDECKRCEQLGIIYYNIHPGYDIRSEDRYKETFNEFENSIGLQYLRAFHINDSMGDLGSKLDRHANIGKGKLKLAAFRHLIADPRFDDLPMILETPEGDYAEEMILLYHSLNNKSLKEHKNDIRSFFSPK
;
A
#
# COMPACT_ATOMS: atom_id res chain seq x y z
N MET A 1 -25.57 -6.46 -74.54
CA MET A 1 -25.84 -6.08 -73.13
C MET A 1 -25.02 -6.87 -72.10
N ILE A 2 -24.60 -8.12 -72.36
CA ILE A 2 -23.82 -8.92 -71.39
C ILE A 2 -22.34 -8.47 -71.30
N SER A 3 -21.72 -8.00 -72.38
CA SER A 3 -20.32 -7.52 -72.39
C SER A 3 -20.09 -6.21 -71.62
N GLY A 4 -21.06 -5.29 -71.63
CA GLY A 4 -20.99 -4.01 -70.90
C GLY A 4 -21.10 -4.16 -69.38
N SER A 5 -21.86 -5.16 -68.91
CA SER A 5 -22.00 -5.51 -67.48
C SER A 5 -20.73 -6.13 -66.90
N ILE A 6 -20.05 -7.00 -67.68
CA ILE A 6 -18.77 -7.61 -67.28
C ILE A 6 -17.66 -6.55 -67.20
N SER A 7 -17.63 -5.59 -68.13
CA SER A 7 -16.69 -4.45 -68.13
C SER A 7 -16.85 -3.55 -66.90
N THR A 8 -18.09 -3.25 -66.50
CA THR A 8 -18.38 -2.38 -65.35
C THR A 8 -18.09 -3.08 -64.01
N ILE A 9 -18.38 -4.37 -63.90
CA ILE A 9 -18.00 -5.19 -62.73
C ILE A 9 -16.48 -5.32 -62.63
N HIS A 10 -15.78 -5.47 -63.76
CA HIS A 10 -14.33 -5.57 -63.78
C HIS A 10 -13.67 -4.23 -63.39
N GLN A 11 -14.16 -3.09 -63.90
CA GLN A 11 -13.71 -1.76 -63.48
C GLN A 11 -14.04 -1.46 -62.02
N ALA A 12 -15.20 -1.86 -61.51
CA ALA A 12 -15.54 -1.71 -60.09
C ALA A 12 -14.64 -2.54 -59.19
N LYS A 13 -14.29 -3.78 -59.60
CA LYS A 13 -13.30 -4.61 -58.91
C LYS A 13 -11.91 -3.98 -58.94
N ILE A 14 -11.45 -3.47 -60.09
CA ILE A 14 -10.14 -2.81 -60.21
C ILE A 14 -10.07 -1.58 -59.30
N LYS A 15 -11.08 -0.70 -59.33
CA LYS A 15 -11.16 0.47 -58.41
C LYS A 15 -11.19 0.07 -56.94
N MET A 16 -11.88 -1.02 -56.60
CA MET A 16 -11.91 -1.53 -55.23
C MET A 16 -10.54 -2.08 -54.80
N TRP A 17 -9.82 -2.76 -55.70
CA TRP A 17 -8.46 -3.25 -55.44
C TRP A 17 -7.44 -2.12 -55.35
N GLU A 18 -7.54 -1.09 -56.19
CA GLU A 18 -6.72 0.12 -56.11
C GLU A 18 -6.98 0.88 -54.80
N ALA A 19 -8.24 1.11 -54.44
CA ALA A 19 -8.61 1.74 -53.17
C ALA A 19 -8.16 0.93 -51.95
N LEU A 20 -8.26 -0.40 -52.02
CA LEU A 20 -7.75 -1.29 -50.98
C LEU A 20 -6.22 -1.26 -50.91
N SER A 21 -5.53 -1.22 -52.05
CA SER A 21 -4.08 -1.12 -52.12
C SER A 21 -3.57 0.20 -51.55
N GLU A 22 -4.19 1.33 -51.92
CA GLU A 22 -3.87 2.65 -51.36
C GLU A 22 -4.14 2.70 -49.86
N PHE A 23 -5.29 2.19 -49.40
CA PHE A 23 -5.61 2.09 -47.98
C PHE A 23 -4.58 1.25 -47.20
N LEU A 24 -4.14 0.12 -47.75
CA LEU A 24 -3.12 -0.73 -47.15
C LEU A 24 -1.73 -0.08 -47.16
N LEU A 25 -1.38 0.66 -48.22
CA LEU A 25 -0.12 1.40 -48.35
C LEU A 25 -0.03 2.54 -47.34
N GLU A 26 -1.12 3.31 -47.14
CA GLU A 26 -1.20 4.35 -46.10
C GLU A 26 -1.08 3.78 -44.69
N ARG A 27 -1.46 2.51 -44.50
CA ARG A 27 -1.47 1.82 -43.20
C ARG A 27 -0.37 0.76 -43.05
N ARG A 28 0.72 0.92 -43.80
CA ARG A 28 1.89 0.02 -43.77
C ARG A 28 2.40 -0.26 -42.35
N ASP A 29 2.43 0.75 -41.48
CA ASP A 29 2.91 0.61 -40.09
C ASP A 29 2.03 -0.35 -39.25
N ASP A 30 0.71 -0.33 -39.45
CA ASP A 30 -0.23 -1.23 -38.75
C ASP A 30 -0.13 -2.66 -39.27
N ILE A 31 0.11 -2.84 -40.56
CA ILE A 31 0.33 -4.15 -41.18
C ILE A 31 1.62 -4.78 -40.65
N ILE A 32 2.72 -4.01 -40.65
CA ILE A 32 4.01 -4.45 -40.09
C ILE A 32 3.84 -4.86 -38.62
N TYR A 33 3.06 -4.11 -37.85
CA TYR A 33 2.80 -4.43 -36.45
C TYR A 33 1.96 -5.71 -36.27
N GLY A 34 0.96 -5.91 -37.13
CA GLY A 34 0.16 -7.14 -37.20
C GLY A 34 1.01 -8.36 -37.53
N GLU A 35 1.86 -8.27 -38.57
CA GLU A 35 2.81 -9.32 -38.96
C GLU A 35 3.76 -9.68 -37.81
N LEU A 36 4.33 -8.67 -37.16
CA LEU A 36 5.21 -8.83 -36.02
C LEU A 36 4.55 -9.61 -34.87
N LEU A 37 3.29 -9.28 -34.55
CA LEU A 37 2.51 -9.97 -33.52
C LEU A 37 2.18 -11.41 -33.93
N ILE A 38 1.81 -11.65 -35.18
CA ILE A 38 1.54 -13.00 -35.71
C ILE A 38 2.80 -13.86 -35.64
N ILE A 39 3.94 -13.36 -36.15
CA ILE A 39 5.22 -14.06 -36.11
C ILE A 39 5.63 -14.36 -34.66
N SER A 40 5.49 -13.40 -33.75
CA SER A 40 5.78 -13.58 -32.32
C SER A 40 4.87 -14.64 -31.67
N PHE A 41 3.60 -14.70 -32.07
CA PHE A 41 2.66 -15.72 -31.61
C PHE A 41 3.06 -17.11 -32.12
N LEU A 42 3.44 -17.25 -33.38
CA LEU A 42 3.92 -18.51 -33.97
C LEU A 42 5.21 -19.00 -33.28
N PHE A 43 6.18 -18.11 -33.05
CA PHE A 43 7.37 -18.44 -32.26
C PHE A 43 7.02 -18.90 -30.84
N SER A 44 5.98 -18.33 -30.23
CA SER A 44 5.53 -18.74 -28.90
C SER A 44 5.00 -20.17 -28.86
N LEU A 45 4.37 -20.64 -29.94
CA LEU A 45 3.93 -22.04 -30.06
C LEU A 45 5.11 -23.00 -30.11
N VAL A 46 6.19 -22.64 -30.81
CA VAL A 46 7.44 -23.41 -30.87
C VAL A 46 8.16 -23.38 -29.52
N MET A 47 8.29 -22.19 -28.92
CA MET A 47 8.94 -22.00 -27.61
C MET A 47 8.29 -22.83 -26.50
N ARG A 48 6.98 -23.07 -26.60
CA ARG A 48 6.24 -23.89 -25.65
C ARG A 48 6.65 -25.38 -25.67
N GLN A 49 7.24 -25.87 -26.76
CA GLN A 49 7.78 -27.22 -26.85
C GLN A 49 9.13 -27.37 -26.11
N ILE A 50 9.78 -26.25 -25.78
CA ILE A 50 11.10 -26.24 -25.12
C ILE A 50 10.93 -26.32 -23.60
N ARG A 51 11.35 -27.45 -23.02
CA ARG A 51 11.26 -27.69 -21.57
C ARG A 51 12.33 -26.97 -20.75
N TRP A 52 13.52 -26.78 -21.30
CA TRP A 52 14.66 -26.31 -20.51
C TRP A 52 14.66 -24.79 -20.40
N GLY A 53 14.58 -24.28 -19.17
CA GLY A 53 14.46 -22.85 -18.88
C GLY A 53 15.61 -22.01 -19.45
N ILE A 54 16.85 -22.50 -19.34
CA ILE A 54 18.02 -21.80 -19.90
C ILE A 54 17.97 -21.68 -21.43
N VAL A 55 17.52 -22.74 -22.11
CA VAL A 55 17.36 -22.73 -23.57
C VAL A 55 16.28 -21.74 -23.96
N ARG A 56 15.18 -21.66 -23.20
CA ARG A 56 14.14 -20.66 -23.41
C ARG A 56 14.64 -19.23 -23.21
N GLU A 57 15.45 -18.98 -22.18
CA GLU A 57 16.05 -17.66 -21.92
C GLU A 57 16.93 -17.21 -23.11
N MET A 58 17.79 -18.10 -23.63
CA MET A 58 18.62 -17.82 -24.80
C MET A 58 17.79 -17.63 -26.08
N CYS A 59 16.90 -18.58 -26.39
CA CYS A 59 16.03 -18.50 -27.57
C CYS A 59 15.13 -17.26 -27.52
N GLY A 60 14.56 -16.93 -26.36
CA GLY A 60 13.69 -15.78 -26.18
C GLY A 60 14.37 -14.45 -26.47
N GLY A 61 15.62 -14.28 -26.00
CA GLY A 61 16.43 -13.10 -26.30
C GLY A 61 16.94 -13.05 -27.74
N LEU A 62 17.38 -14.19 -28.29
CA LEU A 62 17.87 -14.28 -29.68
C LEU A 62 16.75 -14.04 -30.70
N ILE A 63 15.56 -14.60 -30.47
CA ILE A 63 14.37 -14.33 -31.30
C ILE A 63 14.03 -12.85 -31.21
N GLY A 64 14.02 -12.26 -30.01
CA GLY A 64 13.66 -10.85 -29.84
C GLY A 64 14.62 -9.89 -30.55
N ILE A 65 15.93 -10.09 -30.42
CA ILE A 65 16.91 -9.24 -31.13
C ILE A 65 16.87 -9.46 -32.64
N SER A 66 16.64 -10.70 -33.10
CA SER A 66 16.50 -11.03 -34.52
C SER A 66 15.25 -10.40 -35.12
N LEU A 67 14.12 -10.41 -34.41
CA LEU A 67 12.89 -9.74 -34.81
C LEU A 67 13.08 -8.22 -34.87
N ILE A 68 13.75 -7.62 -33.88
CA ILE A 68 14.08 -6.18 -33.96
C ILE A 68 14.92 -5.92 -35.21
N TYR A 69 15.99 -6.68 -35.44
CA TYR A 69 16.85 -6.48 -36.60
C TYR A 69 16.09 -6.65 -37.93
N TYR A 70 15.22 -7.67 -38.03
CA TYR A 70 14.42 -7.93 -39.22
C TYR A 70 13.49 -6.75 -39.57
N PHE A 71 12.81 -6.17 -38.58
CA PHE A 71 11.85 -5.09 -38.83
C PHE A 71 12.46 -3.68 -38.85
N ILE A 72 13.56 -3.46 -38.12
CA ILE A 72 14.11 -2.13 -37.85
C ILE A 72 15.51 -1.93 -38.43
N GLY A 73 16.22 -3.02 -38.74
CA GLY A 73 17.57 -3.02 -39.25
C GLY A 73 18.56 -2.40 -38.26
N TRP A 74 19.47 -1.56 -38.78
CA TRP A 74 20.58 -0.96 -38.03
C TRP A 74 20.14 -0.05 -36.87
N LYS A 75 18.91 0.45 -36.90
CA LYS A 75 18.34 1.27 -35.81
C LYS A 75 18.18 0.48 -34.49
N LEU A 76 18.37 -0.85 -34.50
CA LEU A 76 18.59 -1.67 -33.30
C LEU A 76 19.68 -1.09 -32.38
N LEU A 77 20.71 -0.44 -32.93
CA LEU A 77 21.79 0.17 -32.15
C LEU A 77 21.29 1.15 -31.09
N TYR A 78 20.16 1.83 -31.34
CA TYR A 78 19.59 2.76 -30.37
C TYR A 78 19.13 2.06 -29.09
N SER A 79 18.51 0.88 -29.18
CA SER A 79 18.15 0.12 -27.97
C SER A 79 19.37 -0.55 -27.36
N LEU A 80 20.32 -0.98 -28.19
CA LEU A 80 21.52 -1.66 -27.74
C LEU A 80 22.39 -0.76 -26.85
N LEU A 81 22.57 0.50 -27.26
CA LEU A 81 23.35 1.49 -26.50
C LEU A 81 22.82 1.65 -25.07
N ILE A 82 21.50 1.83 -24.91
CA ILE A 82 20.91 2.07 -23.59
C ILE A 82 20.87 0.84 -22.71
N VAL A 83 20.75 -0.36 -23.31
CA VAL A 83 20.88 -1.63 -22.59
C VAL A 83 22.30 -1.81 -22.06
N ILE A 84 23.33 -1.60 -22.90
CA ILE A 84 24.73 -1.67 -22.48
C ILE A 84 25.03 -0.65 -21.38
N LEU A 85 24.56 0.59 -21.55
CA LEU A 85 24.74 1.64 -20.55
C LEU A 85 24.11 1.28 -19.21
N ASN A 86 22.89 0.70 -19.20
CA ASN A 86 22.25 0.25 -17.97
C ASN A 86 22.95 -0.97 -17.33
N ILE A 87 23.49 -1.89 -18.13
CA ILE A 87 24.33 -2.99 -17.62
C ILE A 87 25.56 -2.43 -16.89
N ILE A 88 26.23 -1.45 -17.48
CA ILE A 88 27.37 -0.76 -16.87
C ILE A 88 26.94 -0.06 -15.57
N ILE A 89 25.87 0.73 -15.59
CA ILE A 89 25.33 1.43 -14.42
C ILE A 89 25.02 0.44 -13.28
N ASN A 90 24.33 -0.67 -13.58
CA ASN A 90 24.00 -1.70 -12.61
C ASN A 90 25.25 -2.35 -11.99
N SER A 91 26.31 -2.54 -12.77
CA SER A 91 27.57 -3.12 -12.29
C SER A 91 28.42 -2.16 -11.44
N VAL A 92 28.46 -0.87 -11.80
CA VAL A 92 29.32 0.15 -11.19
C VAL A 92 28.67 0.76 -9.95
N VAL A 93 27.38 1.11 -10.03
CA VAL A 93 26.69 1.83 -8.97
C VAL A 93 26.12 0.86 -7.95
N LYS A 94 26.77 0.73 -6.79
CA LYS A 94 26.35 -0.14 -5.68
C LYS A 94 25.56 0.58 -4.58
N ASN A 95 25.42 1.90 -4.67
CA ASN A 95 24.79 2.72 -3.64
C ASN A 95 23.26 2.80 -3.80
N ARG A 96 22.60 3.47 -2.85
CA ARG A 96 21.15 3.71 -2.86
C ARG A 96 20.62 4.53 -4.04
N TYR A 97 21.50 5.17 -4.81
CA TYR A 97 21.15 6.04 -5.93
C TYR A 97 21.05 5.30 -7.28
N LEU A 98 21.39 4.00 -7.32
CA LEU A 98 21.32 3.19 -8.54
C LEU A 98 20.02 3.40 -9.35
N PRO A 99 18.81 3.28 -8.77
CA PRO A 99 17.59 3.39 -9.55
C PRO A 99 17.36 4.80 -10.10
N LEU A 100 17.80 5.83 -9.36
CA LEU A 100 17.66 7.22 -9.79
C LEU A 100 18.58 7.52 -10.98
N ILE A 101 19.82 7.03 -10.94
CA ILE A 101 20.79 7.20 -12.04
C ILE A 101 20.29 6.49 -13.30
N SER A 102 19.82 5.24 -13.17
CA SER A 102 19.22 4.50 -14.29
C SER A 102 17.99 5.23 -14.84
N PHE A 103 17.09 5.71 -13.97
CA PHE A 103 15.90 6.46 -14.36
C PHE A 103 16.27 7.70 -15.17
N ILE A 104 17.13 8.57 -14.64
CA ILE A 104 17.52 9.82 -15.31
C ILE A 104 18.21 9.52 -16.63
N THR A 105 19.18 8.60 -16.64
CA THR A 105 19.93 8.26 -17.86
C THR A 105 19.00 7.74 -18.95
N THR A 106 18.08 6.84 -18.61
CA THR A 106 17.17 6.22 -19.58
C THR A 106 16.13 7.21 -20.10
N PHE A 107 15.58 8.08 -19.25
CA PHE A 107 14.62 9.10 -19.68
C PHE A 107 15.28 10.24 -20.48
N VAL A 108 16.49 10.67 -20.11
CA VAL A 108 17.26 11.65 -20.91
C VAL A 108 17.57 11.07 -22.30
N TYR A 109 18.00 9.80 -22.35
CA TYR A 109 18.24 9.13 -23.62
C TYR A 109 16.97 8.99 -24.48
N LEU A 110 15.83 8.63 -23.87
CA LEU A 110 14.54 8.59 -24.55
C LEU A 110 14.15 9.96 -25.12
N GLY A 111 14.37 11.04 -24.36
CA GLY A 111 14.16 12.41 -24.82
C GLY A 111 15.07 12.78 -26.00
N PHE A 112 16.35 12.43 -25.91
CA PHE A 112 17.32 12.63 -26.99
C PHE A 112 16.89 11.93 -28.28
N LEU A 113 16.51 10.65 -28.23
CA LEU A 113 16.04 9.91 -29.41
C LEU A 113 14.81 10.53 -30.05
N ARG A 114 13.95 11.17 -29.24
CA ARG A 114 12.75 11.86 -29.74
C ARG A 114 13.05 13.22 -30.35
N ALA A 115 14.10 13.88 -29.88
CA ALA A 115 14.57 15.16 -30.40
C ALA A 115 15.64 15.01 -31.48
N ILE A 116 16.07 13.79 -31.83
CA ILE A 116 17.20 13.54 -32.74
C ILE A 116 17.00 14.17 -34.13
N HIS A 117 15.74 14.32 -34.55
CA HIS A 117 15.37 14.95 -35.81
C HIS A 117 15.63 16.45 -35.84
N LEU A 118 15.66 17.11 -34.68
CA LEU A 118 16.05 18.51 -34.57
C LEU A 118 17.54 18.74 -34.83
N ILE A 119 18.34 17.66 -34.79
CA ILE A 119 19.80 17.67 -35.01
C ILE A 119 20.15 17.15 -36.43
N GLY A 120 19.14 16.94 -37.29
CA GLY A 120 19.33 16.56 -38.70
C GLY A 120 19.30 15.06 -39.00
N PHE A 121 19.00 14.21 -38.01
CA PHE A 121 18.76 12.78 -38.25
C PHE A 121 17.29 12.50 -38.61
N PRO A 122 16.94 11.39 -39.28
CA PRO A 122 15.54 11.04 -39.49
C PRO A 122 14.84 10.73 -38.16
N ALA A 123 13.57 11.13 -38.04
CA ALA A 123 12.75 10.80 -36.89
C ALA A 123 12.63 9.29 -36.69
N LEU A 124 12.55 8.85 -35.43
CA LEU A 124 12.44 7.44 -35.10
C LEU A 124 11.09 6.88 -35.59
N VAL A 125 11.15 5.75 -36.30
CA VAL A 125 9.93 5.11 -36.83
C VAL A 125 9.06 4.59 -35.69
N SER A 126 7.74 4.56 -35.88
CA SER A 126 6.75 4.21 -34.85
C SER A 126 7.07 2.90 -34.10
N HIS A 127 7.40 1.83 -34.83
CA HIS A 127 7.76 0.54 -34.23
C HIS A 127 9.10 0.58 -33.46
N SER A 128 10.04 1.45 -33.84
CA SER A 128 11.28 1.67 -33.05
C SER A 128 10.96 2.38 -31.73
N ASN A 129 10.03 3.34 -31.74
CA ASN A 129 9.56 3.99 -30.52
C ASN A 129 8.92 2.99 -29.55
N ALA A 130 8.09 2.06 -30.06
CA ALA A 130 7.44 1.05 -29.23
C ALA A 130 8.44 0.18 -28.44
N ILE A 131 9.57 -0.20 -29.06
CA ILE A 131 10.63 -0.93 -28.36
C ILE A 131 11.29 -0.05 -27.30
N GLN A 132 11.59 1.21 -27.60
CA GLN A 132 12.20 2.11 -26.62
C GLN A 132 11.30 2.34 -25.40
N LEU A 133 9.99 2.39 -25.60
CA LEU A 133 8.99 2.48 -24.52
C LEU A 133 9.14 1.31 -23.53
N ILE A 134 9.11 0.07 -24.02
CA ILE A 134 9.22 -1.13 -23.17
C ILE A 134 10.62 -1.28 -22.58
N MET A 135 11.67 -0.99 -23.36
CA MET A 135 13.06 -1.00 -22.87
C MET A 135 13.24 -0.06 -21.69
N THR A 136 12.66 1.14 -21.77
CA THR A 136 12.71 2.12 -20.68
C THR A 136 12.13 1.54 -19.39
N LEU A 137 10.98 0.88 -19.48
CA LEU A 137 10.32 0.29 -18.30
C LEU A 137 11.12 -0.89 -17.73
N ARG A 138 11.63 -1.79 -18.59
CA ARG A 138 12.43 -2.97 -18.18
C ARG A 138 13.73 -2.59 -17.50
N LEU A 139 14.50 -1.68 -18.10
CA LEU A 139 15.83 -1.30 -17.59
C LEU A 139 15.74 -0.57 -16.25
N VAL A 140 14.81 0.39 -16.14
CA VAL A 140 14.59 1.13 -14.91
C VAL A 140 13.98 0.23 -13.84
N GLY A 141 12.97 -0.58 -14.19
CA GLY A 141 12.33 -1.54 -13.29
C GLY A 141 13.33 -2.53 -12.69
N LEU A 142 14.20 -3.10 -13.53
CA LEU A 142 15.27 -4.00 -13.09
C LEU A 142 16.24 -3.30 -12.13
N SER A 143 16.62 -2.06 -12.42
CA SER A 143 17.53 -1.29 -11.55
C SER A 143 16.93 -1.07 -10.15
N PHE A 144 15.61 -0.87 -10.06
CA PHE A 144 14.90 -0.85 -8.78
C PHE A 144 14.92 -2.22 -8.08
N GLU A 145 14.64 -3.32 -8.79
CA GLU A 145 14.66 -4.67 -8.19
C GLU A 145 16.06 -5.06 -7.68
N ILE A 146 17.12 -4.69 -8.39
CA ILE A 146 18.51 -4.88 -7.96
C ILE A 146 18.80 -4.06 -6.70
N ALA A 147 18.44 -2.78 -6.69
CA ALA A 147 18.67 -1.91 -5.53
C ALA A 147 17.90 -2.35 -4.29
N ASP A 148 16.69 -2.87 -4.46
CA ASP A 148 15.89 -3.41 -3.37
C ASP A 148 16.51 -4.72 -2.85
N SER A 149 17.01 -5.59 -3.75
CA SER A 149 17.68 -6.85 -3.37
C SER A 149 19.02 -6.66 -2.68
N ARG A 150 19.79 -5.63 -3.06
CA ARG A 150 21.06 -5.26 -2.38
C ARG A 150 20.84 -4.72 -0.96
N ARG A 151 19.64 -4.18 -0.68
CA ARG A 151 19.27 -3.62 0.63
C ARG A 151 18.44 -4.57 1.49
N LYS A 152 18.30 -5.83 1.07
CA LYS A 152 17.53 -6.85 1.79
C LYS A 152 17.93 -6.95 3.27
N ASP A 153 19.22 -6.78 3.59
CA ASP A 153 19.74 -6.93 4.96
C ASP A 153 19.57 -5.65 5.80
N GLU A 154 19.33 -4.49 5.17
CA GLU A 154 19.10 -3.22 5.84
C GLU A 154 17.63 -3.06 6.30
N THR A 155 16.71 -3.72 5.60
CA THR A 155 15.27 -3.64 5.86
C THR A 155 14.76 -4.92 6.52
N LYS A 156 14.07 -4.85 7.67
CA LYS A 156 13.29 -5.99 8.16
C LYS A 156 12.11 -6.22 7.21
N PHE A 157 12.17 -7.31 6.44
CA PHE A 157 11.13 -7.67 5.48
C PHE A 157 10.42 -8.96 5.92
N ASP A 158 9.18 -9.11 5.47
CA ASP A 158 8.43 -10.37 5.58
C ASP A 158 8.85 -11.30 4.42
N PRO A 159 9.52 -12.43 4.69
CA PRO A 159 9.97 -13.36 3.65
C PRO A 159 8.83 -14.02 2.87
N GLN A 160 7.60 -14.02 3.41
CA GLN A 160 6.44 -14.62 2.76
C GLN A 160 5.80 -13.68 1.73
N LYS A 161 5.98 -12.37 1.88
CA LYS A 161 5.35 -11.32 1.05
C LYS A 161 6.31 -10.51 0.19
N THR A 162 7.57 -10.40 0.63
CA THR A 162 8.59 -9.58 -0.03
C THR A 162 9.50 -10.46 -0.86
N ARG A 163 9.50 -10.20 -2.16
CA ARG A 163 10.29 -10.97 -3.13
C ARG A 163 11.55 -10.19 -3.49
N PHE A 164 12.70 -10.82 -3.30
CA PHE A 164 13.98 -10.31 -3.79
C PHE A 164 14.48 -11.18 -4.94
N ILE A 165 15.14 -10.53 -5.89
CA ILE A 165 15.75 -11.21 -7.04
C ILE A 165 17.19 -11.60 -6.70
N LYS A 166 17.65 -12.69 -7.31
CA LYS A 166 19.09 -12.93 -7.42
C LYS A 166 19.66 -11.93 -8.40
N GLU A 167 20.75 -11.27 -8.03
CA GLU A 167 21.37 -10.25 -8.88
C GLU A 167 21.73 -10.85 -10.25
N PRO A 168 21.22 -10.28 -11.36
CA PRO A 168 21.45 -10.82 -12.68
C PRO A 168 22.90 -10.62 -13.12
N SER A 169 23.40 -11.57 -13.90
CA SER A 169 24.60 -11.34 -14.71
C SER A 169 24.31 -10.37 -15.86
N TRP A 170 25.38 -9.88 -16.51
CA TRP A 170 25.27 -8.98 -17.66
C TRP A 170 24.47 -9.62 -18.80
N TRP A 171 24.67 -10.92 -19.06
CA TRP A 171 24.00 -11.62 -20.14
C TRP A 171 22.52 -11.90 -19.81
N GLN A 172 22.19 -12.19 -18.55
CA GLN A 172 20.79 -12.32 -18.12
C GLN A 172 20.03 -10.99 -18.23
N THR A 173 20.69 -9.89 -17.87
CA THR A 173 20.12 -8.54 -18.05
C THR A 173 19.87 -8.25 -19.53
N PHE A 174 20.82 -8.63 -20.39
CA PHE A 174 20.71 -8.49 -21.84
C PHE A 174 19.55 -9.33 -22.40
N LEU A 175 19.48 -10.62 -22.07
CA LEU A 175 18.42 -11.52 -22.55
C LEU A 175 17.04 -11.12 -22.03
N TYR A 176 16.91 -10.70 -20.77
CA TYR A 176 15.66 -10.15 -20.24
C TYR A 176 15.22 -8.90 -21.00
N SER A 177 16.16 -7.98 -21.27
CA SER A 177 15.86 -6.75 -22.01
C SER A 177 15.30 -7.07 -23.39
N TYR A 178 15.91 -8.02 -24.09
CA TYR A 178 15.54 -8.43 -25.45
C TYR A 178 14.55 -9.61 -25.53
N ASN A 179 14.01 -10.09 -24.41
CA ASN A 179 13.07 -11.20 -24.44
C ASN A 179 11.81 -10.84 -25.25
N PHE A 180 11.55 -11.55 -26.35
CA PHE A 180 10.50 -11.19 -27.32
C PHE A 180 9.07 -11.10 -26.75
N PRO A 181 8.63 -11.93 -25.77
CA PRO A 181 7.31 -11.80 -25.18
C PRO A 181 7.17 -10.45 -24.48
N GLY A 182 6.21 -9.65 -24.90
CA GLY A 182 5.95 -8.32 -24.36
C GLY A 182 6.90 -7.21 -24.83
N LEU A 183 7.81 -7.48 -25.77
CA LEU A 183 8.84 -6.53 -26.23
C LEU A 183 8.28 -5.37 -27.06
N PHE A 184 7.31 -5.64 -27.93
CA PHE A 184 6.82 -4.67 -28.92
C PHE A 184 5.54 -3.95 -28.52
N THR A 185 4.69 -4.61 -27.71
CA THR A 185 3.32 -4.19 -27.44
C THR A 185 2.98 -4.21 -25.95
N GLY A 186 3.94 -4.55 -25.08
CA GLY A 186 3.65 -4.98 -23.71
C GLY A 186 2.95 -6.34 -23.68
N PRO A 187 2.47 -6.85 -22.54
CA PRO A 187 2.51 -6.26 -21.20
C PRO A 187 3.93 -6.04 -20.65
N TYR A 188 4.11 -5.03 -19.79
CA TYR A 188 5.29 -4.94 -18.93
C TYR A 188 5.22 -6.01 -17.82
N TYR A 189 6.36 -6.62 -17.52
CA TYR A 189 6.54 -7.53 -16.39
C TYR A 189 7.95 -7.37 -15.80
N THR A 190 8.04 -7.58 -14.49
CA THR A 190 9.29 -7.47 -13.72
C THR A 190 10.29 -8.58 -14.07
N TYR A 191 11.56 -8.36 -13.74
CA TYR A 191 12.60 -9.38 -13.88
C TYR A 191 12.31 -10.59 -12.99
N ALA A 192 11.73 -10.36 -11.81
CA ALA A 192 11.21 -11.41 -10.96
C ALA A 192 10.20 -12.33 -11.71
N VAL A 193 9.18 -11.76 -12.35
CA VAL A 193 8.18 -12.54 -13.13
C VAL A 193 8.84 -13.30 -14.29
N TYR A 194 9.84 -12.70 -14.95
CA TYR A 194 10.62 -13.38 -15.97
C TYR A 194 11.37 -14.61 -15.43
N ARG A 195 12.03 -14.46 -14.27
CA ARG A 195 12.78 -15.55 -13.64
C ARG A 195 11.90 -16.71 -13.18
N ASP A 196 10.64 -16.48 -12.78
CA ASP A 196 9.74 -17.59 -12.42
C ASP A 196 9.52 -18.59 -13.56
N VAL A 197 9.62 -18.14 -14.81
CA VAL A 197 9.50 -19.00 -15.99
C VAL A 197 10.82 -19.65 -16.36
N VAL A 198 11.93 -18.91 -16.23
CA VAL A 198 13.25 -19.41 -16.57
C VAL A 198 13.76 -20.42 -15.55
N ASP A 199 13.48 -20.21 -14.26
CA ASP A 199 13.89 -21.09 -13.17
C ASP A 199 12.98 -22.32 -13.00
N ASN A 200 11.89 -22.42 -13.79
CA ASN A 200 10.92 -23.50 -13.70
C ASN A 200 10.73 -24.22 -15.04
N ASP A 201 11.30 -25.41 -15.17
CA ASP A 201 11.23 -26.20 -16.41
C ASP A 201 9.81 -26.68 -16.75
N ASN A 202 8.97 -26.93 -15.73
CA ASN A 202 7.66 -27.55 -15.90
C ASN A 202 6.52 -26.55 -16.17
N VAL A 203 6.79 -25.24 -16.17
CA VAL A 203 5.77 -24.20 -16.42
C VAL A 203 5.04 -24.38 -17.76
N MET A 204 5.72 -24.95 -18.77
CA MET A 204 5.13 -25.16 -20.10
C MET A 204 4.09 -26.29 -20.15
N GLU A 205 4.03 -27.14 -19.13
CA GLU A 205 3.05 -28.23 -19.02
C GLU A 205 1.67 -27.73 -18.58
N ILE A 206 1.62 -26.55 -17.93
CA ILE A 206 0.38 -25.95 -17.43
C ILE A 206 -0.52 -25.58 -18.62
N SER A 207 -1.74 -26.11 -18.68
CA SER A 207 -2.68 -25.76 -19.76
C SER A 207 -3.05 -24.27 -19.73
N VAL A 208 -2.75 -23.55 -20.81
CA VAL A 208 -2.97 -22.10 -20.92
C VAL A 208 -4.17 -21.70 -21.78
N TRP A 209 -4.76 -22.64 -22.52
CA TRP A 209 -5.79 -22.36 -23.53
C TRP A 209 -7.05 -21.74 -22.96
N LYS A 210 -7.41 -22.05 -21.70
CA LYS A 210 -8.52 -21.39 -20.99
C LYS A 210 -8.29 -19.87 -20.89
N HIS A 211 -7.05 -19.45 -20.63
CA HIS A 211 -6.68 -18.04 -20.51
C HIS A 211 -6.55 -17.32 -21.86
N ILE A 212 -6.20 -18.05 -22.92
CA ILE A 212 -6.12 -17.51 -24.28
C ILE A 212 -7.52 -17.33 -24.87
N ARG A 213 -8.46 -18.26 -24.60
CA ARG A 213 -9.81 -18.24 -25.18
C ARG A 213 -10.54 -16.92 -24.95
N TRP A 214 -10.50 -16.39 -23.72
CA TRP A 214 -11.11 -15.10 -23.41
C TRP A 214 -10.47 -13.92 -24.19
N ARG A 215 -9.14 -13.96 -24.40
CA ARG A 215 -8.43 -12.95 -25.20
C ARG A 215 -8.81 -13.03 -26.67
N LEU A 216 -8.95 -14.24 -27.19
CA LEU A 216 -9.39 -14.48 -28.55
C LEU A 216 -10.82 -13.98 -28.77
N TYR A 217 -11.75 -14.18 -27.81
CA TYR A 217 -13.09 -13.59 -27.89
C TYR A 217 -13.05 -12.07 -27.98
N ASN A 218 -12.21 -11.41 -27.18
CA ASN A 218 -12.09 -9.95 -27.23
C ASN A 218 -11.44 -9.46 -28.51
N PHE A 219 -10.44 -10.19 -29.01
CA PHE A 219 -9.83 -9.91 -30.31
C PHE A 219 -10.84 -10.06 -31.47
N ALA A 220 -11.70 -11.08 -31.42
CA ALA A 220 -12.66 -11.40 -32.49
C ALA A 220 -13.68 -10.29 -32.75
N TRP A 221 -14.11 -9.54 -31.73
CA TRP A 221 -15.02 -8.41 -31.93
C TRP A 221 -14.26 -7.08 -32.10
N SER A 222 -13.15 -6.88 -31.38
CA SER A 222 -12.44 -5.58 -31.39
C SER A 222 -11.68 -5.34 -32.68
N SER A 223 -11.16 -6.37 -33.34
CA SER A 223 -10.41 -6.24 -34.60
C SER A 223 -11.30 -5.81 -35.78
N PRO A 224 -12.46 -6.47 -36.04
CA PRO A 224 -13.41 -5.98 -37.06
C PRO A 224 -13.96 -4.59 -36.73
N ALA A 225 -14.29 -4.32 -35.47
CA ALA A 225 -14.77 -3.00 -35.05
C ALA A 225 -13.73 -1.90 -35.31
N PHE A 226 -12.45 -2.18 -35.03
CA PHE A 226 -11.35 -1.28 -35.35
C PHE A 226 -11.29 -0.98 -36.85
N ILE A 227 -11.29 -2.00 -37.72
CA ILE A 227 -11.17 -1.82 -39.18
C ILE A 227 -12.35 -0.99 -39.71
N LEU A 228 -13.59 -1.34 -39.32
CA LEU A 228 -14.79 -0.66 -39.79
C LEU A 228 -14.85 0.80 -39.33
N LEU A 229 -14.57 1.06 -38.06
CA LEU A 229 -14.61 2.41 -37.51
C LEU A 229 -13.45 3.28 -38.00
N LEU A 230 -12.26 2.71 -38.21
CA LEU A 230 -11.13 3.44 -38.80
C LEU A 230 -11.44 3.87 -40.24
N TYR A 231 -12.08 2.99 -41.02
CA TYR A 231 -12.51 3.30 -42.38
C TYR A 231 -13.58 4.40 -42.40
N ALA A 232 -14.56 4.32 -41.50
CA ALA A 232 -15.66 5.29 -41.43
C ALA A 232 -15.24 6.65 -40.81
N PHE A 233 -14.34 6.64 -39.82
CA PHE A 233 -13.93 7.81 -39.06
C PHE A 233 -12.41 7.93 -38.94
N PRO A 234 -11.69 8.17 -40.06
CA PRO A 234 -10.25 8.43 -40.04
C PRO A 234 -9.92 9.70 -39.23
N LEU A 235 -8.75 9.70 -38.59
CA LEU A 235 -8.30 10.81 -37.74
C LEU A 235 -8.17 12.13 -38.52
N GLU A 236 -7.88 12.03 -39.81
CA GLU A 236 -7.69 13.14 -40.74
C GLU A 236 -8.93 14.06 -40.82
N ILE A 237 -10.14 13.54 -40.55
CA ILE A 237 -11.36 14.34 -40.49
C ILE A 237 -11.22 15.48 -39.48
N MET A 238 -10.63 15.22 -38.30
CA MET A 238 -10.46 16.23 -37.24
C MET A 238 -9.45 17.34 -37.61
N ARG A 239 -8.70 17.19 -38.71
CA ARG A 239 -7.75 18.20 -39.19
C ARG A 239 -8.31 19.08 -40.31
N LYS A 240 -9.40 18.67 -40.95
CA LYS A 240 -10.03 19.41 -42.05
C LYS A 240 -10.81 20.61 -41.52
N ASP A 241 -10.88 21.69 -42.30
CA ASP A 241 -11.62 22.89 -41.91
C ASP A 241 -13.13 22.65 -41.84
N GLU A 242 -13.68 21.85 -42.76
CA GLU A 242 -15.10 21.45 -42.82
C GLU A 242 -15.60 20.85 -41.48
N PHE A 243 -14.73 20.14 -40.74
CA PHE A 243 -15.08 19.58 -39.44
C PHE A 243 -15.39 20.66 -38.39
N PHE A 244 -14.82 21.85 -38.53
CA PHE A 244 -15.01 22.97 -37.61
C PHE A 244 -16.23 23.82 -37.95
N ASP A 245 -16.79 23.70 -39.16
CA ASP A 245 -18.02 24.37 -39.57
C ASP A 245 -19.28 23.67 -39.03
N GLU A 246 -19.14 22.41 -38.61
CA GLU A 246 -20.20 21.58 -38.06
C GLU A 246 -20.64 21.96 -36.63
N THR A 247 -21.66 21.29 -36.11
CA THR A 247 -22.12 21.51 -34.72
C THR A 247 -21.12 20.96 -33.68
N VAL A 248 -21.12 21.53 -32.47
CA VAL A 248 -20.32 21.01 -31.34
C VAL A 248 -20.66 19.55 -31.03
N PHE A 249 -21.94 19.20 -31.12
CA PHE A 249 -22.40 17.82 -30.91
C PHE A 249 -21.81 16.85 -31.94
N TYR A 250 -21.80 17.25 -33.22
CA TYR A 250 -21.15 16.47 -34.28
C TYR A 250 -19.66 16.27 -33.99
N ARG A 251 -18.93 17.34 -33.65
CA ARG A 251 -17.51 17.28 -33.32
C ARG A 251 -17.19 16.32 -32.17
N ILE A 252 -17.96 16.37 -31.09
CA ILE A 252 -17.81 15.46 -29.94
C ILE A 252 -18.13 14.03 -30.35
N SER A 253 -19.20 13.80 -31.11
CA SER A 253 -19.64 12.47 -31.54
C SER A 253 -18.60 11.80 -32.44
N VAL A 254 -18.08 12.52 -33.44
CA VAL A 254 -17.01 12.01 -34.31
C VAL A 254 -15.72 11.76 -33.52
N SER A 255 -15.34 12.66 -32.60
CA SER A 255 -14.17 12.44 -31.74
C SER A 255 -14.34 11.21 -30.83
N PHE A 256 -15.55 10.93 -30.35
CA PHE A 256 -15.86 9.74 -29.57
C PHE A 256 -15.70 8.48 -30.42
N LEU A 257 -16.18 8.47 -31.66
CA LEU A 257 -16.02 7.34 -32.59
C LEU A 257 -14.55 7.12 -32.99
N ILE A 258 -13.80 8.20 -33.16
CA ILE A 258 -12.34 8.14 -33.37
C ILE A 258 -11.63 7.50 -32.18
N PHE A 259 -12.00 7.92 -30.97
CA PHE A 259 -11.46 7.32 -29.77
C PHE A 259 -11.90 5.84 -29.61
N LEU A 260 -13.12 5.49 -30.00
CA LEU A 260 -13.60 4.11 -29.96
C LEU A 260 -12.74 3.19 -30.85
N TRP A 261 -12.43 3.58 -32.09
CA TRP A 261 -11.56 2.74 -32.93
C TRP A 261 -10.14 2.69 -32.38
N MET A 262 -9.61 3.78 -31.82
CA MET A 262 -8.30 3.79 -31.16
C MET A 262 -8.25 2.78 -30.02
N ARG A 263 -9.30 2.71 -29.19
CA ARG A 263 -9.42 1.70 -28.13
C ARG A 263 -9.49 0.29 -28.71
N CYS A 264 -10.34 0.05 -29.72
CA CYS A 264 -10.45 -1.25 -30.39
C CYS A 264 -9.11 -1.72 -30.98
N ARG A 265 -8.30 -0.81 -31.54
CA ARG A 265 -6.94 -1.08 -32.00
C ARG A 265 -6.05 -1.56 -30.86
N VAL A 266 -6.05 -0.85 -29.72
CA VAL A 266 -5.28 -1.22 -28.51
C VAL A 266 -5.76 -2.55 -27.93
N TYR A 267 -7.08 -2.76 -27.85
CA TYR A 267 -7.68 -4.01 -27.37
C TYR A 267 -7.18 -5.19 -28.20
N SER A 268 -7.27 -5.07 -29.53
CA SER A 268 -6.83 -6.11 -30.46
C SER A 268 -5.35 -6.46 -30.27
N ALA A 269 -4.48 -5.44 -30.29
CA ALA A 269 -3.04 -5.63 -30.18
C ALA A 269 -2.62 -6.28 -28.85
N TRP A 270 -3.22 -5.84 -27.74
CA TRP A 270 -2.84 -6.34 -26.42
C TRP A 270 -3.46 -7.69 -26.09
N MET A 271 -4.61 -8.06 -26.65
CA MET A 271 -5.12 -9.43 -26.52
C MET A 271 -4.14 -10.45 -27.13
N VAL A 272 -3.52 -10.12 -28.27
CA VAL A 272 -2.48 -10.95 -28.88
C VAL A 272 -1.20 -10.93 -28.05
N ALA A 273 -0.77 -9.74 -27.60
CA ALA A 273 0.48 -9.60 -26.85
C ALA A 273 0.45 -10.26 -25.45
N GLU A 274 -0.67 -10.18 -24.74
CA GLU A 274 -0.89 -10.93 -23.52
C GLU A 274 -0.92 -12.45 -23.79
N SER A 275 -1.54 -12.87 -24.89
CA SER A 275 -1.56 -14.30 -25.27
C SER A 275 -0.16 -14.83 -25.58
N ILE A 276 0.71 -14.03 -26.20
CA ILE A 276 2.14 -14.34 -26.40
C ILE A 276 2.83 -14.57 -25.04
N CYS A 277 2.61 -13.69 -24.06
CA CYS A 277 3.19 -13.87 -22.72
C CYS A 277 2.68 -15.15 -22.05
N VAL A 278 1.36 -15.38 -22.09
CA VAL A 278 0.73 -16.59 -21.53
C VAL A 278 1.24 -17.87 -22.19
N LEU A 279 1.41 -17.90 -23.52
CA LEU A 279 1.94 -19.07 -24.24
C LEU A 279 3.35 -19.42 -23.77
N ASN A 280 4.15 -18.41 -23.44
CA ASN A 280 5.49 -18.56 -22.87
C ASN A 280 5.49 -18.74 -21.34
N GLY A 281 4.32 -18.98 -20.72
CA GLY A 281 4.20 -19.21 -19.27
C GLY A 281 4.38 -17.96 -18.39
N ILE A 282 4.58 -16.78 -19.00
CA ILE A 282 4.81 -15.53 -18.29
C ILE A 282 3.49 -15.04 -17.68
N GLY A 283 3.49 -14.84 -16.37
CA GLY A 283 2.34 -14.31 -15.64
C GLY A 283 1.28 -15.35 -15.25
N ILE A 284 1.58 -16.64 -15.41
CA ILE A 284 0.72 -17.74 -14.99
C ILE A 284 1.11 -18.20 -13.58
N TYR A 285 0.18 -18.13 -12.65
CA TYR A 285 0.41 -18.48 -11.25
C TYR A 285 -0.78 -19.23 -10.64
N PRO A 286 -0.57 -20.05 -9.59
CA PRO A 286 -1.65 -20.63 -8.80
C PRO A 286 -2.58 -19.52 -8.28
N GLU A 287 -3.89 -19.71 -8.39
CA GLU A 287 -4.88 -18.72 -8.00
C GLU A 287 -4.77 -18.32 -6.52
N GLU A 288 -4.48 -19.31 -5.66
CA GLU A 288 -4.28 -19.13 -4.22
C GLU A 288 -3.02 -18.33 -3.85
N SER A 289 -2.08 -18.15 -4.80
CA SER A 289 -0.94 -17.25 -4.61
C SER A 289 -1.33 -15.76 -4.71
N CYS A 290 -2.59 -15.48 -5.03
CA CYS A 290 -3.19 -14.16 -5.17
C CYS A 290 -2.34 -13.21 -6.04
N PRO A 291 -2.01 -13.59 -7.29
CA PRO A 291 -1.12 -12.79 -8.12
C PRO A 291 -1.74 -11.43 -8.45
N SER A 292 -0.87 -10.42 -8.50
CA SER A 292 -1.23 -9.04 -8.83
C SER A 292 -0.51 -8.57 -10.09
N VAL A 293 -1.17 -7.66 -10.81
CA VAL A 293 -0.69 -7.13 -12.09
C VAL A 293 0.71 -6.55 -11.95
N GLY A 294 1.61 -6.91 -12.87
CA GLY A 294 3.01 -6.45 -12.94
C GLY A 294 3.95 -7.04 -11.87
N LYS A 295 3.45 -7.29 -10.66
CA LYS A 295 4.23 -7.84 -9.53
C LYS A 295 4.40 -9.36 -9.59
N GLY A 296 3.36 -10.08 -10.03
CA GLY A 296 3.27 -11.54 -9.88
C GLY A 296 2.64 -11.97 -8.53
N PRO A 297 3.02 -13.13 -7.98
CA PRO A 297 2.38 -13.74 -6.80
C PRO A 297 2.59 -12.90 -5.54
N ASN A 298 1.55 -12.79 -4.72
CA ASN A 298 1.62 -12.12 -3.42
C ASN A 298 2.00 -13.05 -2.28
N ARG A 299 1.69 -14.36 -2.41
CA ARG A 299 2.06 -15.42 -1.47
C ARG A 299 3.12 -16.34 -2.07
N ILE A 300 4.38 -16.11 -1.68
CA ILE A 300 5.55 -16.81 -2.24
C ILE A 300 5.69 -18.24 -1.69
N ASP A 301 5.16 -18.48 -0.50
CA ASP A 301 5.02 -19.81 0.11
C ASP A 301 4.12 -20.72 -0.73
N ILE A 302 2.91 -20.29 -1.07
CA ILE A 302 1.97 -21.07 -1.88
C ILE A 302 2.47 -21.26 -3.30
N LEU A 303 3.12 -20.25 -3.87
CA LEU A 303 3.78 -20.38 -5.17
C LEU A 303 4.71 -21.61 -5.17
N LYS A 304 5.59 -21.73 -4.18
CA LYS A 304 6.54 -22.85 -4.10
C LYS A 304 5.86 -24.20 -3.88
N GLU A 305 4.75 -24.23 -3.16
CA GLU A 305 4.02 -25.46 -2.84
C GLU A 305 3.16 -25.96 -4.01
N GLN A 306 2.45 -25.06 -4.70
CA GLN A 306 1.41 -25.42 -5.66
C GLN A 306 1.83 -25.29 -7.12
N MET A 307 2.93 -24.58 -7.42
CA MET A 307 3.40 -24.48 -8.79
C MET A 307 3.70 -25.86 -9.36
N ASN A 308 3.13 -26.17 -10.53
CA ASN A 308 3.17 -27.46 -11.22
C ASN A 308 2.45 -28.63 -10.50
N ARG A 309 1.72 -28.41 -9.41
CA ARG A 309 0.94 -29.47 -8.75
C ARG A 309 -0.29 -29.83 -9.60
N LYS A 310 -0.59 -31.14 -9.69
CA LYS A 310 -1.78 -31.64 -10.40
C LYS A 310 -3.05 -31.18 -9.68
N GLY A 311 -4.03 -30.67 -10.44
CA GLY A 311 -5.30 -30.16 -9.91
C GLY A 311 -5.29 -28.71 -9.43
N THR A 312 -4.14 -28.02 -9.50
CA THR A 312 -4.06 -26.58 -9.17
C THR A 312 -4.77 -25.72 -10.21
N ASN A 313 -5.60 -24.80 -9.73
CA ASN A 313 -6.18 -23.75 -10.57
C ASN A 313 -5.17 -22.62 -10.77
N TYR A 314 -4.98 -22.23 -12.02
CA TYR A 314 -4.07 -21.13 -12.40
C TYR A 314 -4.86 -19.93 -12.88
N ASN A 315 -4.27 -18.74 -12.74
CA ASN A 315 -4.76 -17.52 -13.37
C ASN A 315 -3.63 -16.78 -14.11
N SER A 316 -4.00 -15.88 -15.02
CA SER A 316 -3.07 -15.07 -15.82
C SER A 316 -3.14 -13.58 -15.47
N GLU A 317 -3.50 -13.25 -14.23
CA GLU A 317 -3.83 -11.87 -13.83
C GLU A 317 -2.60 -10.96 -13.84
N ALA A 318 -1.41 -11.52 -13.55
CA ALA A 318 -0.16 -10.76 -13.45
C ALA A 318 0.23 -10.01 -14.74
N ILE A 319 -0.22 -10.49 -15.91
CA ILE A 319 0.08 -9.89 -17.22
C ILE A 319 -1.12 -9.20 -17.87
N ARG A 320 -2.28 -9.15 -17.19
CA ARG A 320 -3.50 -8.52 -17.71
C ARG A 320 -3.36 -7.00 -17.71
N SER A 321 -3.16 -6.43 -18.89
CA SER A 321 -2.97 -4.99 -19.08
C SER A 321 -4.27 -4.24 -19.35
N LEU A 322 -5.33 -4.91 -19.79
CA LEU A 322 -6.65 -4.30 -19.98
C LEU A 322 -7.73 -4.97 -19.14
N ASP A 323 -8.55 -4.13 -18.53
CA ASP A 323 -9.85 -4.53 -18.03
C ASP A 323 -10.96 -3.79 -18.79
N ILE A 324 -11.36 -4.37 -19.93
CA ILE A 324 -12.28 -3.75 -20.90
C ILE A 324 -13.61 -3.38 -20.24
N TYR A 325 -14.15 -4.25 -19.39
CA TYR A 325 -15.42 -3.98 -18.70
C TYR A 325 -15.35 -2.69 -17.88
N SER A 326 -14.32 -2.55 -17.04
CA SER A 326 -14.13 -1.36 -16.22
C SER A 326 -13.79 -0.11 -17.05
N ILE A 327 -13.13 -0.26 -18.20
CA ILE A 327 -12.86 0.87 -19.12
C ILE A 327 -14.15 1.38 -19.76
N GLU A 328 -15.04 0.48 -20.16
CA GLU A 328 -16.25 0.81 -20.91
C GLU A 328 -17.44 1.18 -20.02
N LEU A 329 -17.57 0.61 -18.82
CA LEU A 329 -18.81 0.68 -18.03
C LEU A 329 -18.67 1.32 -16.65
N ASP A 330 -17.45 1.47 -16.12
CA ASP A 330 -17.28 2.12 -14.82
C ASP A 330 -17.51 3.63 -14.93
N ALA A 331 -18.20 4.22 -13.96
CA ALA A 331 -18.45 5.66 -13.89
C ALA A 331 -17.22 6.43 -13.39
N SER A 332 -16.33 5.81 -12.62
CA SER A 332 -15.19 6.52 -12.02
C SER A 332 -14.06 6.78 -13.02
N PHE A 333 -13.58 8.02 -13.06
CA PHE A 333 -12.35 8.41 -13.77
C PHE A 333 -11.13 7.66 -13.24
N ARG A 334 -10.98 7.59 -11.91
CA ARG A 334 -9.85 6.92 -11.27
C ARG A 334 -9.85 5.42 -11.58
N SER A 335 -11.02 4.79 -11.55
CA SER A 335 -11.14 3.36 -11.86
C SER A 335 -10.85 3.08 -13.34
N GLY A 336 -11.44 3.87 -14.25
CA GLY A 336 -11.16 3.76 -15.69
C GLY A 336 -9.67 3.93 -16.02
N MET A 337 -8.99 4.90 -15.41
CA MET A 337 -7.54 5.09 -15.59
C MET A 337 -6.70 3.94 -15.03
N ARG A 338 -7.13 3.31 -13.92
CA ARG A 338 -6.45 2.14 -13.35
C ARG A 338 -6.68 0.89 -14.18
N ALA A 339 -7.81 0.78 -14.87
CA ALA A 339 -8.16 -0.34 -15.75
C ALA A 339 -7.43 -0.29 -17.10
N TRP A 340 -6.98 0.90 -17.51
CA TRP A 340 -6.18 1.13 -18.72
C TRP A 340 -4.69 0.94 -18.47
N ASN A 341 -4.03 0.09 -19.26
CA ASN A 341 -2.60 -0.20 -19.15
C ASN A 341 -2.14 -0.58 -17.73
N ARG A 342 -2.80 -1.57 -17.14
CA ARG A 342 -2.64 -1.93 -15.72
C ARG A 342 -1.18 -2.26 -15.35
N THR A 343 -0.40 -2.84 -16.26
CA THR A 343 1.02 -3.17 -16.01
C THR A 343 1.91 -1.92 -15.98
N VAL A 344 1.64 -0.91 -16.81
CA VAL A 344 2.33 0.39 -16.74
C VAL A 344 1.81 1.23 -15.58
N GLN A 345 0.52 1.16 -15.24
CA GLN A 345 0.00 1.79 -14.01
C GLN A 345 0.67 1.21 -12.76
N PHE A 346 0.89 -0.11 -12.72
CA PHE A 346 1.70 -0.74 -11.69
C PHE A 346 3.13 -0.17 -11.65
N TRP A 347 3.77 -0.03 -12.81
CA TRP A 347 5.11 0.53 -12.91
C TRP A 347 5.18 1.96 -12.37
N LEU A 348 4.28 2.84 -12.85
CA LEU A 348 4.18 4.24 -12.42
C LEU A 348 3.91 4.34 -10.92
N ALA A 349 3.01 3.50 -10.38
CA ALA A 349 2.69 3.51 -8.96
C ALA A 349 3.89 3.16 -8.07
N ASN A 350 4.68 2.15 -8.45
CA ASN A 350 5.76 1.63 -7.60
C ASN A 350 7.10 2.35 -7.78
N TYR A 351 7.38 2.84 -8.98
CA TYR A 351 8.67 3.44 -9.31
C TYR A 351 8.63 4.97 -9.39
N VAL A 352 7.44 5.59 -9.48
CA VAL A 352 7.27 7.05 -9.55
C VAL A 352 6.40 7.56 -8.39
N TYR A 353 5.10 7.26 -8.40
CA TYR A 353 4.12 7.89 -7.50
C TYR A 353 4.44 7.73 -6.00
N LYS A 354 4.77 6.51 -5.54
CA LYS A 354 5.10 6.25 -4.14
C LYS A 354 6.41 6.90 -3.68
N ARG A 355 7.23 7.41 -4.61
CA ARG A 355 8.59 7.91 -4.37
C ARG A 355 8.72 9.43 -4.48
N VAL A 356 7.61 10.12 -4.74
CA VAL A 356 7.54 11.58 -4.86
C VAL A 356 6.66 12.18 -3.75
N PRO A 357 6.82 13.47 -3.38
CA PRO A 357 5.99 14.12 -2.37
C PRO A 357 4.50 14.03 -2.71
N ARG A 358 3.65 13.78 -1.71
CA ARG A 358 2.21 13.55 -1.92
C ARG A 358 1.49 14.73 -2.58
N SER A 359 1.89 15.97 -2.27
CA SER A 359 1.29 17.19 -2.81
C SER A 359 1.35 17.29 -4.35
N PHE A 360 2.43 16.78 -4.95
CA PHE A 360 2.64 16.82 -6.41
C PHE A 360 2.61 15.43 -7.05
N GLY A 361 2.25 14.39 -6.29
CA GLY A 361 2.46 13.01 -6.69
C GLY A 361 1.76 12.63 -7.99
N MET A 362 0.48 12.99 -8.13
CA MET A 362 -0.30 12.70 -9.34
C MET A 362 0.21 13.49 -10.54
N LEU A 363 0.45 14.80 -10.36
CA LEU A 363 0.92 15.69 -11.43
C LEU A 363 2.26 15.22 -12.00
N LEU A 364 3.23 14.93 -11.13
CA LEU A 364 4.55 14.46 -11.55
C LEU A 364 4.48 13.06 -12.18
N THR A 365 3.64 12.17 -11.66
CA THR A 365 3.44 10.84 -12.24
C THR A 365 2.87 10.92 -13.65
N MET A 366 1.86 11.76 -13.87
CA MET A 366 1.26 11.94 -15.20
C MET A 366 2.19 12.69 -16.15
N SER A 367 3.04 13.60 -15.65
CA SER A 367 4.09 14.23 -16.45
C SER A 367 5.14 13.22 -16.94
N VAL A 368 5.57 12.31 -16.06
CA VAL A 368 6.46 11.20 -16.42
C VAL A 368 5.79 10.27 -17.44
N SER A 369 4.50 9.97 -17.28
CA SER A 369 3.73 9.19 -18.24
C SER A 369 3.64 9.88 -19.61
N ALA A 370 3.36 11.19 -19.64
CA ALA A 370 3.32 11.98 -20.88
C ALA A 370 4.67 11.96 -21.59
N PHE A 371 5.74 12.28 -20.86
CA PHE A 371 7.09 12.27 -21.39
C PHE A 371 7.51 10.87 -21.85
N TRP A 372 7.08 9.82 -21.16
CA TRP A 372 7.30 8.45 -21.60
C TRP A 372 6.64 8.18 -22.94
N HIS A 373 5.46 8.73 -23.27
CA HIS A 373 4.83 8.58 -24.59
C HIS A 373 5.44 9.47 -25.68
N GLY A 374 5.80 10.72 -25.37
CA GLY A 374 6.46 11.61 -26.34
C GLY A 374 6.82 12.98 -25.80
N ILE A 375 7.55 13.75 -26.61
CA ILE A 375 7.81 15.17 -26.36
C ILE A 375 6.75 16.09 -27.00
N HIS A 376 5.78 15.49 -27.71
CA HIS A 376 4.70 16.24 -28.35
C HIS A 376 3.76 16.86 -27.30
N PRO A 377 3.36 18.15 -27.46
CA PRO A 377 2.51 18.84 -26.50
C PRO A 377 1.17 18.14 -26.24
N GLY A 378 0.60 17.47 -27.24
CA GLY A 378 -0.66 16.74 -27.12
C GLY A 378 -0.65 15.69 -26.01
N TYR A 379 0.46 14.96 -25.82
CA TYR A 379 0.59 14.00 -24.72
C TYR A 379 0.48 14.67 -23.35
N PHE A 380 1.16 15.80 -23.17
CA PHE A 380 1.11 16.54 -21.91
C PHE A 380 -0.29 17.09 -21.66
N LEU A 381 -0.93 17.69 -22.66
CA LEU A 381 -2.31 18.16 -22.55
C LEU A 381 -3.25 17.02 -22.11
N SER A 382 -3.16 15.84 -22.72
CA SER A 382 -3.99 14.70 -22.35
C SER A 382 -3.76 14.18 -20.93
N PHE A 383 -2.51 13.89 -20.56
CA PHE A 383 -2.22 13.28 -19.27
C PHE A 383 -2.36 14.27 -18.11
N LEU A 384 -2.11 15.56 -18.32
CA LEU A 384 -2.27 16.60 -17.29
C LEU A 384 -3.74 16.98 -17.04
N THR A 385 -4.68 16.53 -17.86
CA THR A 385 -6.12 16.57 -17.54
C THR A 385 -6.49 15.55 -16.44
N VAL A 386 -5.74 14.44 -16.29
CA VAL A 386 -6.05 13.38 -15.29
C VAL A 386 -6.06 13.91 -13.85
N PRO A 387 -5.03 14.64 -13.36
CA PRO A 387 -5.05 15.22 -12.02
C PRO A 387 -6.31 16.05 -11.76
N LEU A 388 -6.71 16.91 -12.71
CA LEU A 388 -7.90 17.76 -12.59
C LEU A 388 -9.19 16.92 -12.46
N CYS A 389 -9.37 15.92 -13.33
CA CYS A 389 -10.54 15.04 -13.27
C CYS A 389 -10.60 14.24 -11.97
N THR A 390 -9.46 13.70 -11.51
CA THR A 390 -9.42 12.94 -10.25
C THR A 390 -9.66 13.82 -9.03
N LEU A 391 -9.21 15.08 -9.05
CA LEU A 391 -9.46 16.04 -7.98
C LEU A 391 -10.95 16.43 -7.92
N ALA A 392 -11.58 16.65 -9.07
CA ALA A 392 -13.01 16.93 -9.15
C ALA A 392 -13.85 15.74 -8.67
N GLU A 393 -13.48 14.52 -9.08
CA GLU A 393 -14.12 13.27 -8.63
C GLU A 393 -14.05 13.09 -7.11
N ASP A 394 -12.86 13.24 -6.52
CA ASP A 394 -12.68 13.09 -5.07
C ASP A 394 -13.53 14.14 -4.30
N ASN A 395 -13.64 15.36 -4.82
CA ASN A 395 -14.43 16.43 -4.20
C ASN A 395 -15.93 16.19 -4.27
N ILE A 396 -16.47 15.81 -5.43
CA ILE A 396 -17.91 15.58 -5.57
C ILE A 396 -18.35 14.31 -4.82
N LEU A 397 -17.54 13.26 -4.85
CA LEU A 397 -17.83 12.03 -4.12
C LEU A 397 -17.86 12.28 -2.61
N SER A 398 -17.03 13.18 -2.08
CA SER A 398 -17.09 13.54 -0.65
C SER A 398 -18.38 14.24 -0.23
N ILE A 399 -19.18 14.73 -1.17
CA ILE A 399 -20.49 15.36 -0.92
C ILE A 399 -21.61 14.35 -1.12
N VAL A 400 -21.54 13.60 -2.23
CA VAL A 400 -22.59 12.64 -2.61
C VAL A 400 -22.55 11.38 -1.74
N ARG A 401 -21.36 10.97 -1.30
CA ARG A 401 -21.15 9.73 -0.56
C ARG A 401 -20.82 10.05 0.91
N LYS A 402 -21.74 9.72 1.82
CA LYS A 402 -21.53 9.87 3.26
C LYS A 402 -20.68 8.72 3.82
N ASN A 403 -20.94 7.47 3.42
CA ASN A 403 -20.13 6.31 3.79
C ASN A 403 -19.45 5.62 2.58
N PRO A 404 -18.22 5.07 2.73
CA PRO A 404 -17.50 4.37 1.66
C PRO A 404 -18.16 3.11 1.10
N ASN A 405 -19.31 2.67 1.65
CA ASN A 405 -20.09 1.53 1.17
C ASN A 405 -21.44 1.92 0.59
N ASP A 406 -21.83 3.20 0.67
CA ASP A 406 -23.11 3.64 0.12
C ASP A 406 -23.10 3.49 -1.39
N LYS A 407 -24.24 3.02 -1.94
CA LYS A 407 -24.48 2.99 -3.38
C LYS A 407 -24.73 4.41 -3.86
N LEU A 408 -24.06 4.78 -4.95
CA LEU A 408 -24.27 6.08 -5.58
C LEU A 408 -25.68 6.12 -6.20
N PRO A 409 -26.37 7.28 -6.17
CA PRO A 409 -27.63 7.45 -6.87
C PRO A 409 -27.48 7.10 -8.36
N LEU A 410 -28.48 6.45 -8.95
CA LEU A 410 -28.42 6.03 -10.35
C LEU A 410 -28.22 7.22 -11.31
N LEU A 411 -28.99 8.30 -11.11
CA LEU A 411 -28.87 9.52 -11.90
C LEU A 411 -27.47 10.13 -11.82
N PHE A 412 -26.87 10.16 -10.63
CA PHE A 412 -25.49 10.63 -10.44
C PHE A 412 -24.50 9.73 -11.17
N THR A 413 -24.68 8.41 -11.07
CA THR A 413 -23.80 7.42 -11.72
C THR A 413 -23.83 7.56 -13.24
N VAL A 414 -25.03 7.70 -13.83
CA VAL A 414 -25.21 7.90 -15.27
C VAL A 414 -24.61 9.25 -15.72
N PHE A 415 -24.89 10.33 -14.98
CA PHE A 415 -24.32 11.64 -15.27
C PHE A 415 -22.79 11.61 -15.23
N TRP A 416 -22.22 11.06 -14.16
CA TRP A 416 -20.77 10.99 -13.98
C TRP A 416 -20.11 10.09 -15.02
N TYR A 417 -20.76 9.00 -15.42
CA TYR A 417 -20.34 8.16 -16.53
C TYR A 417 -20.25 8.94 -17.86
N VAL A 418 -21.24 9.78 -18.17
CA VAL A 418 -21.21 10.64 -19.38
C VAL A 418 -20.06 11.64 -19.30
N VAL A 419 -19.90 12.32 -18.17
CA VAL A 419 -18.80 13.26 -17.94
C VAL A 419 -17.44 12.57 -18.08
N ARG A 420 -17.31 11.35 -17.56
CA ARG A 420 -16.12 10.50 -17.74
C ARG A 420 -15.83 10.22 -19.20
N GLN A 421 -16.84 9.82 -19.97
CA GLN A 421 -16.66 9.50 -21.38
C GLN A 421 -16.27 10.72 -22.22
N LEU A 422 -16.85 11.89 -21.92
CA LEU A 422 -16.42 13.18 -22.50
C LEU A 422 -14.96 13.49 -22.14
N GLY A 423 -14.59 13.28 -20.87
CA GLY A 423 -13.21 13.42 -20.38
C GLY A 423 -12.22 12.57 -21.16
N PHE A 424 -12.49 11.28 -21.30
CA PHE A 424 -11.62 10.38 -22.06
C PHE A 424 -11.56 10.73 -23.55
N THR A 425 -12.67 11.17 -24.14
CA THR A 425 -12.72 11.61 -25.54
C THR A 425 -11.86 12.86 -25.76
N LEU A 426 -11.96 13.84 -24.87
CA LEU A 426 -11.13 15.05 -24.91
C LEU A 426 -9.64 14.70 -24.73
N MET A 427 -9.31 13.87 -23.74
CA MET A 427 -7.93 13.42 -23.54
C MET A 427 -7.41 12.64 -24.75
N ALA A 428 -8.20 11.75 -25.34
CA ALA A 428 -7.79 10.98 -26.51
C ALA A 428 -7.52 11.85 -27.73
N SER A 429 -8.30 12.91 -27.93
CA SER A 429 -8.06 13.86 -29.03
C SER A 429 -6.67 14.50 -28.94
N GLY A 430 -6.22 14.92 -27.76
CA GLY A 430 -4.86 15.45 -27.57
C GLY A 430 -3.78 14.39 -27.79
N PHE A 431 -4.06 13.15 -27.41
CA PHE A 431 -3.12 12.03 -27.56
C PHE A 431 -2.94 11.64 -29.03
N LEU A 432 -4.00 11.77 -29.85
CA LEU A 432 -4.01 11.41 -31.27
C LEU A 432 -3.56 12.55 -32.19
N LEU A 433 -3.96 13.80 -31.90
CA LEU A 433 -3.60 14.95 -32.73
C LEU A 433 -2.13 15.37 -32.56
N LEU A 434 -1.53 15.09 -31.40
CA LEU A 434 -0.12 15.30 -31.02
C LEU A 434 0.34 16.77 -30.98
N THR A 435 0.01 17.58 -31.99
CA THR A 435 0.49 18.95 -32.10
C THR A 435 -0.30 19.89 -31.20
N TRP A 436 0.38 20.94 -30.71
CA TRP A 436 -0.27 22.01 -29.94
C TRP A 436 -1.39 22.67 -30.75
N ARG A 437 -1.11 23.01 -32.02
CA ARG A 437 -2.04 23.72 -32.90
C ARG A 437 -3.34 22.94 -33.10
N ASP A 438 -3.25 21.67 -33.49
CA ASP A 438 -4.43 20.87 -33.81
C ASP A 438 -5.24 20.55 -32.54
N THR A 439 -4.54 20.24 -31.44
CA THR A 439 -5.17 19.88 -30.17
C THR A 439 -5.93 21.08 -29.59
N ILE A 440 -5.29 22.25 -29.52
CA ILE A 440 -5.92 23.47 -29.01
C ILE A 440 -7.02 23.97 -29.95
N ARG A 441 -6.85 23.83 -31.28
CA ARG A 441 -7.92 24.14 -32.24
C ARG A 441 -9.16 23.29 -31.96
N TYR A 442 -9.00 21.98 -31.80
CA TYR A 442 -10.10 21.09 -31.43
C TYR A 442 -10.70 21.46 -30.06
N TRP A 443 -9.88 21.61 -29.03
CA TRP A 443 -10.36 21.90 -27.67
C TRP A 443 -11.11 23.24 -27.58
N ASN A 444 -10.66 24.27 -28.31
CA ASN A 444 -11.39 25.53 -28.47
C ASN A 444 -12.75 25.33 -29.13
N SER A 445 -12.82 24.53 -30.21
CA SER A 445 -14.07 24.28 -30.94
C SER A 445 -15.15 23.54 -30.13
N VAL A 446 -14.74 22.86 -29.06
CA VAL A 446 -15.62 22.21 -28.07
C VAL A 446 -15.55 22.92 -26.71
N TYR A 447 -15.12 24.19 -26.70
CA TYR A 447 -15.09 25.11 -25.57
C TYR A 447 -14.40 24.59 -24.31
N PHE A 448 -13.40 23.71 -24.42
CA PHE A 448 -12.75 23.06 -23.28
C PHE A 448 -13.75 22.45 -22.28
N HIS A 449 -14.90 21.97 -22.75
CA HIS A 449 -16.06 21.59 -21.93
C HIS A 449 -15.71 20.78 -20.67
N VAL A 450 -14.85 19.76 -20.77
CA VAL A 450 -14.44 18.94 -19.61
C VAL A 450 -13.72 19.78 -18.55
N HIS A 451 -12.80 20.66 -18.94
CA HIS A 451 -12.02 21.47 -17.99
C HIS A 451 -12.95 22.41 -17.21
N TRP A 452 -13.90 23.06 -17.89
CA TRP A 452 -14.89 23.91 -17.24
C TRP A 452 -15.82 23.10 -16.33
N ILE A 453 -16.31 21.93 -16.78
CA ILE A 453 -17.11 21.03 -15.93
C ILE A 453 -16.33 20.67 -14.66
N MET A 454 -15.06 20.28 -14.77
CA MET A 454 -14.25 19.91 -13.59
C MET A 454 -14.00 21.10 -12.66
N ILE A 455 -13.69 22.28 -13.20
CA ILE A 455 -13.47 23.49 -12.40
C ILE A 455 -14.76 23.90 -11.68
N ILE A 456 -15.91 23.87 -12.37
CA ILE A 456 -17.22 24.17 -11.79
C ILE A 456 -17.55 23.16 -10.69
N VAL A 457 -17.32 21.87 -10.91
CA VAL A 457 -17.54 20.83 -9.89
C VAL A 457 -16.66 21.07 -8.66
N ILE A 458 -15.40 21.43 -8.84
CA ILE A 458 -14.48 21.75 -7.73
C ILE A 458 -14.96 23.00 -6.98
N ALA A 459 -15.28 24.08 -7.70
CA ALA A 459 -15.74 25.33 -7.11
C ALA A 459 -17.07 25.16 -6.38
N PHE A 460 -18.03 24.46 -6.99
CA PHE A 460 -19.29 24.06 -6.35
C PHE A 460 -19.04 23.22 -5.10
N SER A 461 -18.18 22.21 -5.17
CA SER A 461 -17.90 21.36 -4.02
C SER A 461 -17.31 22.15 -2.85
N TRP A 462 -16.41 23.09 -3.16
CA TRP A 462 -15.80 23.95 -2.17
C TRP A 462 -16.82 24.93 -1.57
N PHE A 463 -17.61 25.59 -2.40
CA PHE A 463 -18.67 26.50 -1.98
C PHE A 463 -19.74 25.79 -1.13
N TYR A 464 -20.19 24.61 -1.54
CA TYR A 464 -21.14 23.79 -0.80
C TYR A 464 -20.59 23.40 0.58
N LYS A 465 -19.34 22.94 0.65
CA LYS A 465 -18.69 22.63 1.92
C LYS A 465 -18.59 23.87 2.82
N SER A 466 -18.24 25.02 2.25
CA SER A 466 -18.17 26.30 2.99
C SER A 466 -19.55 26.72 3.51
N LEU A 467 -20.61 26.58 2.71
CA LEU A 467 -21.98 26.87 3.13
C LEU A 467 -22.45 25.92 4.22
N MET A 468 -22.18 24.62 4.10
CA MET A 468 -22.57 23.64 5.12
C MET A 468 -21.85 23.89 6.45
N ILE A 469 -20.58 24.30 6.42
CA ILE A 469 -19.84 24.72 7.61
C ILE A 469 -20.48 26.00 8.21
N SER A 470 -20.79 26.99 7.37
CA SER A 470 -21.45 28.23 7.80
C SER A 470 -22.86 28.00 8.36
N ALA A 471 -23.63 27.08 7.78
CA ALA A 471 -24.98 26.71 8.23
C ALA A 471 -24.92 25.90 9.54
N ALA A 472 -23.96 24.97 9.68
CA ALA A 472 -23.72 24.28 10.94
C ALA A 472 -23.33 25.25 12.07
N ASN A 473 -22.55 26.28 11.77
CA ASN A 473 -22.20 27.35 12.71
C ASN A 473 -23.39 28.27 13.02
N GLY A 474 -24.24 28.60 12.03
CA GLY A 474 -25.45 29.40 12.20
C GLY A 474 -26.54 28.71 13.03
N ILE A 475 -26.72 27.39 12.87
CA ILE A 475 -27.67 26.59 13.65
C ILE A 475 -27.22 26.50 15.13
N LYS A 476 -25.90 26.40 15.40
CA LYS A 476 -25.37 26.49 16.78
C LYS A 476 -25.67 27.85 17.42
N CYS A 477 -25.58 28.95 16.68
CA CYS A 477 -25.94 30.29 17.18
C CYS A 477 -27.45 30.43 17.46
N HIS A 478 -28.31 29.91 16.57
CA HIS A 478 -29.77 30.06 16.74
C HIS A 478 -30.34 29.19 17.86
N ASN A 479 -29.75 28.00 18.10
CA ASN A 479 -30.09 27.14 19.24
C ASN A 479 -29.55 27.68 20.57
N GLY A 480 -28.40 28.37 20.57
CA GLY A 480 -27.89 29.09 21.75
C GLY A 480 -28.80 30.25 22.18
N VAL A 481 -29.40 30.97 21.23
CA VAL A 481 -30.33 32.08 21.51
C VAL A 481 -31.70 31.57 21.97
N LYS A 482 -32.22 30.47 21.40
CA LYS A 482 -33.47 29.86 21.87
C LYS A 482 -33.34 29.23 23.27
N SER A 483 -32.19 28.63 23.60
CA SER A 483 -31.94 28.09 24.94
C SER A 483 -31.83 29.16 26.02
N ALA A 484 -31.44 30.40 25.67
CA ALA A 484 -31.39 31.52 26.61
C ALA A 484 -32.75 32.23 26.79
N MET A 485 -33.68 32.07 25.84
CA MET A 485 -35.02 32.68 25.88
C MET A 485 -36.08 31.78 26.52
N ILE A 486 -35.80 30.49 26.73
CA ILE A 486 -36.78 29.52 27.29
C ILE A 486 -36.53 29.25 28.79
N SER A 487 -35.45 29.77 29.40
CA SER A 487 -35.19 29.60 30.84
C SER A 487 -35.83 30.67 31.73
N ILE A 488 -36.74 31.48 31.19
CA ILE A 488 -37.54 32.47 31.93
C ILE A 488 -38.99 32.29 31.44
N ASP A 489 -39.63 31.21 31.87
CA ASP A 489 -41.05 31.20 32.26
C ASP A 489 -41.46 29.76 32.59
N ASP A 490 -41.96 29.65 33.82
CA ASP A 490 -42.92 28.68 34.34
C ASP A 490 -42.54 27.23 34.71
N LYS A 491 -43.02 26.95 35.92
CA LYS A 491 -43.09 25.72 36.68
C LYS A 491 -44.26 24.85 36.20
N GLU A 492 -44.24 23.61 36.67
CA GLU A 492 -45.34 22.64 36.86
C GLU A 492 -45.55 21.50 35.84
N GLU A 493 -45.69 20.32 36.47
CA GLU A 493 -46.43 19.09 36.10
C GLU A 493 -46.02 18.13 34.96
N SER A 494 -45.57 16.94 35.43
CA SER A 494 -46.11 15.59 35.19
C SER A 494 -45.94 14.83 33.84
N CYS A 495 -45.57 13.54 34.03
CA CYS A 495 -45.91 12.30 33.30
C CYS A 495 -45.71 12.14 31.78
N GLY A 496 -45.13 10.98 31.40
CA GLY A 496 -45.61 10.21 30.25
C GLY A 496 -44.55 9.71 29.27
N ASP A 497 -44.50 8.39 29.13
CA ASP A 497 -43.71 7.51 28.26
C ASP A 497 -43.44 7.91 26.78
N SER A 498 -42.33 7.36 26.26
CA SER A 498 -42.21 6.56 25.01
C SER A 498 -41.17 6.98 23.95
N VAL A 499 -40.23 6.05 23.69
CA VAL A 499 -39.67 5.56 22.40
C VAL A 499 -38.78 6.47 21.49
N HIS A 500 -37.53 5.98 21.29
CA HIS A 500 -36.43 6.21 20.29
C HIS A 500 -36.74 6.86 18.91
N PRO A 501 -35.76 7.41 18.11
CA PRO A 501 -34.35 6.96 17.93
C PRO A 501 -33.26 8.04 17.64
N GLU A 502 -32.01 7.55 17.47
CA GLU A 502 -30.75 8.22 17.13
C GLU A 502 -30.73 9.11 15.85
N ALA A 503 -29.93 10.19 15.86
CA ALA A 503 -29.14 10.65 14.70
C ALA A 503 -28.03 11.66 15.05
N ALA A 504 -26.82 11.37 14.54
CA ALA A 504 -25.80 12.28 13.97
C ALA A 504 -25.13 13.38 14.83
N LEU A 505 -23.79 13.45 14.77
CA LEU A 505 -23.03 14.57 14.17
C LEU A 505 -21.50 14.45 14.38
N VAL A 506 -20.75 14.63 13.29
CA VAL A 506 -19.34 15.06 13.27
C VAL A 506 -19.24 16.27 12.32
N ALA A 507 -18.33 17.20 12.68
CA ALA A 507 -17.63 18.18 11.85
C ALA A 507 -18.05 19.68 11.95
N SER A 508 -17.16 20.45 12.59
CA SER A 508 -16.54 21.69 12.07
C SER A 508 -15.45 22.09 13.08
N SER A 509 -14.20 22.35 12.67
CA SER A 509 -13.82 23.67 12.15
C SER A 509 -12.36 23.71 11.69
N VAL A 510 -12.11 24.58 10.71
CA VAL A 510 -10.82 24.93 10.08
C VAL A 510 -10.67 26.46 10.21
N ASN A 511 -9.42 26.89 10.46
CA ASN A 511 -8.76 28.17 10.20
C ASN A 511 -9.53 29.50 10.27
N ASP A 512 -8.94 30.41 11.06
CA ASP A 512 -8.78 31.82 10.69
C ASP A 512 -7.42 32.33 11.21
N LEU A 513 -6.62 32.98 10.35
CA LEU A 513 -6.18 34.38 10.51
C LEU A 513 -5.04 34.77 9.55
N LYS A 514 -5.13 36.03 9.10
CA LYS A 514 -4.40 36.73 8.04
C LYS A 514 -3.10 37.42 8.53
N THR A 515 -2.36 37.86 7.52
CA THR A 515 -1.18 38.74 7.41
C THR A 515 -1.22 40.10 8.12
N GLU A 516 -0.06 40.55 8.64
CA GLU A 516 0.49 41.93 8.58
C GLU A 516 1.99 41.93 9.03
N GLY A 517 2.79 42.90 8.56
CA GLY A 517 4.27 42.83 8.48
C GLY A 517 5.11 43.79 9.35
N ASP A 518 6.44 43.67 9.16
CA ASP A 518 7.62 44.48 9.54
C ASP A 518 7.80 44.97 10.99
N ASP A 519 8.96 44.71 11.63
CA ASP A 519 10.21 45.45 11.39
C ASP A 519 11.36 45.05 12.36
N SER A 520 12.59 45.03 11.82
CA SER A 520 13.90 45.27 12.47
C SER A 520 14.40 44.49 13.73
N LYS A 521 15.49 43.71 13.58
CA LYS A 521 16.88 44.08 14.01
C LYS A 521 17.87 42.90 13.99
N LYS A 522 19.05 43.22 13.45
CA LYS A 522 20.28 42.43 13.31
C LYS A 522 21.01 42.20 14.64
N GLY A 523 21.81 41.12 14.69
CA GLY A 523 22.95 40.92 15.60
C GLY A 523 23.37 39.44 15.66
N MET A 524 24.14 38.91 14.70
CA MET A 524 25.62 38.88 14.62
C MET A 524 26.30 37.92 15.63
N PHE A 525 26.92 36.84 15.12
CA PHE A 525 28.26 36.24 15.42
C PHE A 525 28.27 34.74 14.99
N LYS A 526 28.82 34.38 13.82
CA LYS A 526 30.21 33.95 13.52
C LYS A 526 30.69 32.66 14.24
N HIS A 527 30.87 31.61 13.42
CA HIS A 527 31.97 30.62 13.39
C HIS A 527 32.56 30.03 14.69
N LYS A 528 32.59 28.69 14.80
CA LYS A 528 33.79 27.86 14.53
C LYS A 528 33.55 26.37 14.77
N SER A 529 34.11 25.58 13.86
CA SER A 529 34.44 24.17 14.04
C SER A 529 35.35 23.95 15.25
N THR A 530 35.11 22.90 16.03
CA THR A 530 36.20 22.20 16.73
C THR A 530 35.89 20.71 16.89
N GLN A 531 36.63 19.88 16.15
CA GLN A 531 36.93 18.51 16.55
C GLN A 531 37.89 18.56 17.74
N VAL A 532 37.57 17.91 18.87
CA VAL A 532 38.57 17.22 19.71
C VAL A 532 37.95 15.98 20.36
N LYS A 533 38.78 14.93 20.33
CA LYS A 533 38.61 13.54 20.78
C LYS A 533 38.47 13.40 22.30
N SER A 534 37.75 12.35 22.72
CA SER A 534 38.06 11.49 23.87
C SER A 534 37.18 10.25 23.72
N ARG A 535 37.62 9.04 23.33
CA ARG A 535 38.83 8.26 23.61
C ARG A 535 39.08 7.96 25.10
N LYS A 536 38.01 7.80 25.88
CA LYS A 536 37.95 6.97 27.10
C LYS A 536 36.57 6.31 27.13
N THR A 537 36.47 5.02 27.48
CA THR A 537 35.25 4.16 27.50
C THR A 537 35.08 3.15 26.34
N LYS A 538 36.16 2.78 25.64
CA LYS A 538 36.24 1.51 24.89
C LYS A 538 37.35 0.55 25.37
N ASN A 539 38.05 0.89 26.44
CA ASN A 539 39.20 0.11 26.97
C ASN A 539 38.97 -0.58 28.33
N LEU A 540 37.73 -0.68 28.83
CA LEU A 540 37.46 -1.45 30.07
C LEU A 540 36.78 -2.81 29.87
N ILE A 541 36.35 -3.17 28.66
CA ILE A 541 35.68 -4.47 28.39
C ILE A 541 36.56 -5.42 27.55
N LYS A 542 37.64 -4.91 26.91
CA LYS A 542 38.62 -5.75 26.19
C LYS A 542 39.77 -6.31 27.05
N LYS A 543 39.78 -6.05 28.36
CA LYS A 543 40.83 -6.53 29.29
C LYS A 543 40.37 -7.67 30.22
N LYS A 544 39.18 -8.24 30.03
CA LYS A 544 38.67 -9.35 30.88
C LYS A 544 38.19 -10.60 30.10
N VAL A 545 38.43 -10.65 28.78
CA VAL A 545 38.10 -11.79 27.91
C VAL A 545 39.35 -12.32 27.17
N LYS A 546 40.55 -11.89 27.57
CA LYS A 546 41.82 -12.33 26.96
C LYS A 546 42.81 -12.95 27.98
N GLU A 547 42.29 -13.39 29.12
CA GLU A 547 43.06 -14.04 30.20
C GLU A 547 42.57 -15.47 30.51
N SER A 548 41.72 -16.07 29.66
CA SER A 548 41.19 -17.44 29.89
C SER A 548 41.36 -18.39 28.71
N SER A 549 42.23 -18.09 27.74
CA SER A 549 42.33 -18.88 26.51
C SER A 549 43.76 -19.16 26.02
N ASP A 550 44.75 -19.20 26.89
CA ASP A 550 46.09 -19.72 26.55
C ASP A 550 46.72 -20.37 27.79
N ASN A 551 46.38 -21.64 28.03
CA ASN A 551 47.23 -22.62 28.72
C ASN A 551 46.52 -23.97 28.78
N ASN A 552 46.78 -24.85 27.80
CA ASN A 552 47.07 -26.25 28.07
C ASN A 552 47.44 -26.99 26.77
N SER A 553 48.74 -27.11 26.54
CA SER A 553 49.33 -28.18 25.73
C SER A 553 50.20 -29.06 26.63
N ARG A 554 50.03 -30.39 26.49
CA ARG A 554 50.78 -31.51 27.09
C ARG A 554 50.57 -31.77 28.58
N VAL A 555 49.92 -32.90 28.92
CA VAL A 555 50.57 -34.12 29.47
C VAL A 555 49.55 -35.29 29.63
N ARG A 556 49.99 -36.43 29.11
CA ARG A 556 49.73 -37.87 29.38
C ARG A 556 48.40 -38.40 29.97
N ARG A 557 47.85 -39.31 29.16
CA ARG A 557 47.18 -40.60 29.45
C ARG A 557 47.25 -41.11 30.92
N THR A 558 46.07 -41.38 31.48
CA THR A 558 45.78 -42.65 32.15
C THR A 558 44.34 -43.07 31.84
N ARG A 559 44.17 -44.25 31.23
CA ARG A 559 42.87 -44.88 30.97
C ARG A 559 42.38 -45.53 32.26
N GLN A 560 41.26 -45.07 32.81
CA GLN A 560 40.37 -45.92 33.59
C GLN A 560 38.98 -45.87 32.96
N ARG A 561 38.43 -47.07 32.75
CA ARG A 561 37.24 -47.35 31.96
C ARG A 561 36.06 -47.44 32.92
N THR A 562 35.19 -46.44 32.94
CA THR A 562 33.90 -46.52 33.66
C THR A 562 32.81 -45.75 32.92
N LYS A 563 31.82 -46.52 32.46
CA LYS A 563 30.43 -46.22 32.03
C LYS A 563 30.12 -44.81 31.49
N ILE A 564 29.76 -44.77 30.20
CA ILE A 564 29.00 -43.68 29.57
C ILE A 564 27.60 -43.65 30.21
N SER A 565 27.24 -42.52 30.83
CA SER A 565 25.87 -42.22 31.27
C SER A 565 25.31 -41.00 30.54
N ASP A 566 24.04 -41.10 30.17
CA ASP A 566 23.22 -40.18 29.37
C ASP A 566 23.27 -38.69 29.79
N SER A 567 23.98 -37.86 29.02
CA SER A 567 23.86 -36.39 29.06
C SER A 567 22.54 -35.87 28.48
N THR A 568 21.71 -36.76 27.93
CA THR A 568 20.33 -36.49 27.50
C THR A 568 19.34 -36.50 28.67
N SER A 569 19.72 -37.08 29.80
CA SER A 569 18.89 -37.15 31.00
C SER A 569 18.96 -35.87 31.82
N GLU A 570 20.14 -35.25 31.97
CA GLU A 570 20.34 -34.03 32.77
C GLU A 570 19.70 -32.79 32.13
N ILE A 571 19.70 -32.68 30.80
CA ILE A 571 18.99 -31.58 30.11
C ILE A 571 17.47 -31.77 30.17
N LYS A 572 16.99 -33.02 30.09
CA LYS A 572 15.56 -33.33 30.30
C LYS A 572 15.13 -33.17 31.75
N GLN A 573 16.03 -33.42 32.70
CA GLN A 573 15.81 -33.21 34.12
C GLN A 573 15.82 -31.72 34.45
N GLY A 574 16.76 -30.93 33.92
CA GLY A 574 16.77 -29.46 34.07
C GLY A 574 15.56 -28.76 33.46
N ILE A 575 15.02 -29.28 32.34
CA ILE A 575 13.76 -28.78 31.75
C ILE A 575 12.54 -29.27 32.56
N LYS A 576 12.57 -30.50 33.09
CA LYS A 576 11.53 -31.01 34.00
C LYS A 576 11.52 -30.26 35.33
N ASP A 577 12.67 -29.93 35.89
CA ASP A 577 12.84 -29.24 37.16
C ASP A 577 12.52 -27.75 36.99
N ALA A 578 12.87 -27.11 35.87
CA ALA A 578 12.39 -25.77 35.53
C ALA A 578 10.86 -25.73 35.33
N LYS A 579 10.26 -26.78 34.72
CA LYS A 579 8.80 -26.95 34.65
C LYS A 579 8.19 -27.27 36.01
N LYS A 580 8.89 -28.00 36.88
CA LYS A 580 8.42 -28.37 38.23
C LYS A 580 8.48 -27.15 39.16
N ILE A 581 9.46 -26.27 38.98
CA ILE A 581 9.58 -24.97 39.65
C ILE A 581 8.47 -24.02 39.15
N SER A 582 8.23 -23.94 37.84
CA SER A 582 7.13 -23.11 37.31
C SER A 582 5.74 -23.64 37.70
N VAL A 583 5.59 -24.96 37.89
CA VAL A 583 4.34 -25.59 38.33
C VAL A 583 4.21 -25.59 39.86
N SER A 584 5.30 -25.58 40.64
CA SER A 584 5.25 -25.45 42.10
C SER A 584 4.94 -24.02 42.54
N LEU A 585 5.39 -23.01 41.78
CA LEU A 585 4.93 -21.62 41.95
C LEU A 585 3.43 -21.45 41.66
N ALA A 586 2.85 -22.32 40.81
CA ALA A 586 1.42 -22.31 40.47
C ALA A 586 0.53 -23.11 41.46
N LYS A 587 1.10 -23.70 42.52
CA LYS A 587 0.36 -24.48 43.54
C LYS A 587 0.62 -24.01 44.98
N ALA A 588 0.94 -22.73 45.17
CA ALA A 588 0.86 -22.14 46.50
C ALA A 588 -0.61 -21.78 46.79
N ASN A 589 -1.22 -22.44 47.78
CA ASN A 589 -2.55 -22.07 48.27
C ASN A 589 -2.49 -20.64 48.83
N PHE A 590 -3.03 -19.68 48.09
CA PHE A 590 -3.12 -18.28 48.50
C PHE A 590 -4.31 -18.09 49.44
N THR A 591 -4.04 -18.06 50.74
CA THR A 591 -4.94 -17.49 51.76
C THR A 591 -4.62 -16.00 51.94
N LYS A 592 -5.59 -15.25 52.49
CA LYS A 592 -5.65 -13.78 52.62
C LYS A 592 -4.42 -13.15 53.32
N ASP A 593 -3.57 -13.96 53.96
CA ASP A 593 -2.46 -13.52 54.82
C ASP A 593 -1.10 -13.36 54.10
N ASN A 594 -0.97 -13.71 52.81
CA ASN A 594 0.29 -13.60 52.06
C ASN A 594 0.36 -12.43 51.05
N LEU A 595 -0.43 -11.37 51.28
CA LEU A 595 -0.51 -10.17 50.42
C LEU A 595 0.57 -9.12 50.70
N VAL A 596 1.81 -9.52 50.99
CA VAL A 596 2.92 -8.57 51.11
C VAL A 596 4.03 -8.99 50.16
N ASN A 597 3.77 -8.82 48.85
CA ASN A 597 4.89 -8.62 47.94
C ASN A 597 5.45 -7.21 48.22
N PRO A 598 6.69 -7.06 48.71
CA PRO A 598 7.27 -5.75 49.02
C PRO A 598 7.26 -4.79 47.82
N ILE A 599 7.22 -5.34 46.60
CA ILE A 599 7.15 -4.59 45.36
C ILE A 599 5.75 -3.97 45.16
N ALA A 600 4.69 -4.73 45.40
CA ALA A 600 3.32 -4.22 45.28
C ALA A 600 3.05 -3.09 46.29
N GLN A 601 3.53 -3.24 47.52
CA GLN A 601 3.41 -2.20 48.54
C GLN A 601 4.09 -0.89 48.11
N LYS A 602 5.29 -0.98 47.53
CA LYS A 602 6.01 0.19 46.99
C LYS A 602 5.27 0.89 45.84
N VAL A 603 4.60 0.13 44.96
CA VAL A 603 3.77 0.71 43.90
C VAL A 603 2.57 1.45 44.50
N MET A 604 1.92 0.87 45.51
CA MET A 604 0.79 1.50 46.20
C MET A 604 1.22 2.74 47.00
N GLU A 605 2.40 2.72 47.63
CA GLU A 605 3.01 3.89 48.26
C GLU A 605 3.27 4.99 47.23
N ALA A 606 3.87 4.67 46.08
CA ALA A 606 4.08 5.63 44.99
C ALA A 606 2.77 6.19 44.42
N ALA A 607 1.71 5.38 44.41
CA ALA A 607 0.37 5.77 43.96
C ALA A 607 -0.39 6.63 44.99
N THR A 608 0.11 6.77 46.21
CA THR A 608 -0.59 7.47 47.31
C THR A 608 -0.79 8.93 46.95
N GLY A 609 -2.05 9.39 46.95
CA GLY A 609 -2.43 10.75 46.54
C GLY A 609 -2.66 10.93 45.04
N SER A 610 -2.45 9.89 44.21
CA SER A 610 -2.75 9.93 42.77
C SER A 610 -4.11 9.31 42.45
N ARG A 611 -4.87 9.97 41.56
CA ARG A 611 -6.10 9.42 40.97
C ARG A 611 -5.84 8.61 39.68
N LYS A 612 -4.59 8.39 39.29
CA LYS A 612 -4.27 7.58 38.10
C LYS A 612 -4.34 6.09 38.40
N MET A 613 -5.08 5.35 37.57
CA MET A 613 -5.30 3.91 37.72
C MET A 613 -4.31 3.12 36.84
N LEU A 614 -3.03 3.09 37.24
CA LEU A 614 -1.99 2.37 36.50
C LEU A 614 -2.09 0.85 36.71
N GLY A 615 -1.80 0.13 35.63
CA GLY A 615 -2.02 -1.29 35.50
C GLY A 615 -1.09 -1.94 34.49
N ALA A 616 -1.19 -3.24 34.32
CA ALA A 616 -0.45 -3.99 33.31
C ALA A 616 -1.33 -5.06 32.66
N HIS A 617 -0.92 -5.51 31.49
CA HIS A 617 -1.48 -6.70 30.86
C HIS A 617 -0.94 -7.95 31.55
N VAL A 618 -1.77 -8.62 32.35
CA VAL A 618 -1.37 -9.75 33.19
C VAL A 618 -1.72 -11.09 32.56
N SER A 619 -0.97 -12.11 32.95
CA SER A 619 -1.26 -13.49 32.55
C SER A 619 -2.47 -14.03 33.33
N VAL A 620 -3.33 -14.75 32.64
CA VAL A 620 -4.45 -15.53 33.20
C VAL A 620 -4.22 -17.03 33.07
N ALA A 621 -2.95 -17.44 33.00
CA ALA A 621 -2.59 -18.85 32.96
C ALA A 621 -3.03 -19.54 34.25
N GLY A 622 -3.87 -20.56 34.13
CA GLY A 622 -4.43 -21.30 35.27
C GLY A 622 -5.90 -20.97 35.58
N GLY A 623 -6.44 -19.87 35.03
CA GLY A 623 -7.82 -19.43 35.26
C GLY A 623 -7.94 -17.92 35.06
N LEU A 624 -9.14 -17.42 34.73
CA LEU A 624 -9.36 -15.98 34.53
C LEU A 624 -9.24 -15.22 35.86
N GLU A 625 -9.68 -15.83 36.94
CA GLU A 625 -9.56 -15.35 38.32
C GLU A 625 -8.11 -15.14 38.76
N GLN A 626 -7.16 -15.88 38.16
CA GLN A 626 -5.73 -15.71 38.44
C GLN A 626 -5.22 -14.32 38.01
N GLY A 627 -5.90 -13.67 37.06
CA GLY A 627 -5.59 -12.31 36.64
C GLY A 627 -5.60 -11.32 37.81
N PHE A 628 -6.57 -11.43 38.73
CA PHE A 628 -6.66 -10.55 39.90
C PHE A 628 -5.46 -10.71 40.84
N TYR A 629 -5.10 -11.94 41.17
CA TYR A 629 -3.96 -12.21 42.06
C TYR A 629 -2.66 -11.75 41.43
N ASN A 630 -2.48 -11.98 40.12
CA ASN A 630 -1.29 -11.54 39.40
C ASN A 630 -1.21 -10.00 39.35
N ALA A 631 -2.31 -9.30 39.10
CA ALA A 631 -2.39 -7.85 39.12
C ALA A 631 -2.06 -7.26 40.50
N LEU A 632 -2.68 -7.80 41.56
CA LEU A 632 -2.43 -7.36 42.93
C LEU A 632 -0.99 -7.64 43.38
N SER A 633 -0.39 -8.73 42.92
CA SER A 633 1.00 -9.10 43.27
C SER A 633 2.04 -8.09 42.78
N ILE A 634 1.71 -7.25 41.80
CA ILE A 634 2.56 -6.18 41.26
C ILE A 634 2.05 -4.77 41.61
N GLY A 635 1.00 -4.67 42.43
CA GLY A 635 0.42 -3.39 42.87
C GLY A 635 -0.41 -2.66 41.81
N CYS A 636 -0.98 -3.39 40.85
CA CYS A 636 -1.84 -2.80 39.84
C CYS A 636 -3.17 -2.29 40.42
N ARG A 637 -3.60 -1.10 39.97
CA ARG A 637 -4.92 -0.51 40.25
C ARG A 637 -5.91 -0.72 39.10
N SER A 638 -5.42 -1.09 37.93
CA SER A 638 -6.19 -1.59 36.77
C SER A 638 -5.45 -2.76 36.12
N PHE A 639 -6.10 -3.61 35.34
CA PHE A 639 -5.38 -4.63 34.57
C PHE A 639 -6.09 -5.02 33.29
N ALA A 640 -5.31 -5.56 32.35
CA ALA A 640 -5.84 -6.15 31.13
C ALA A 640 -5.45 -7.62 31.00
N PHE A 641 -6.26 -8.38 30.25
CA PHE A 641 -5.97 -9.77 29.91
C PHE A 641 -6.69 -10.21 28.64
N PHE A 642 -6.30 -11.37 28.12
CA PHE A 642 -7.01 -12.05 27.04
C PHE A 642 -8.08 -13.00 27.61
N VAL A 643 -9.34 -12.83 27.18
CA VAL A 643 -10.45 -13.73 27.55
C VAL A 643 -10.39 -15.10 26.88
N ARG A 644 -9.50 -15.28 25.89
CA ARG A 644 -9.32 -16.52 25.13
C ARG A 644 -7.94 -16.61 24.48
N ASN A 645 -7.66 -17.74 23.83
CA ASN A 645 -6.42 -17.95 23.09
C ASN A 645 -6.38 -17.12 21.79
N GLN A 646 -5.42 -16.22 21.72
CA GLN A 646 -5.17 -15.29 20.64
C GLN A 646 -4.64 -15.93 19.34
N ARG A 647 -4.24 -17.21 19.36
CA ARG A 647 -3.73 -17.94 18.17
C ARG A 647 -4.80 -18.69 17.38
N SER A 648 -6.03 -18.79 17.89
CA SER A 648 -7.11 -19.54 17.26
C SER A 648 -8.30 -18.63 16.94
N TRP A 649 -9.02 -18.93 15.86
CA TRP A 649 -10.31 -18.29 15.55
C TRP A 649 -11.46 -18.84 16.39
N ASN A 650 -11.40 -20.13 16.71
CA ASN A 650 -12.43 -20.83 17.47
C ASN A 650 -11.95 -21.03 18.91
N SER A 651 -12.83 -20.77 19.86
CA SER A 651 -12.60 -21.04 21.28
C SER A 651 -13.84 -21.74 21.85
N PRO A 652 -13.66 -22.75 22.73
CA PRO A 652 -14.81 -23.41 23.35
C PRO A 652 -15.66 -22.39 24.12
N PRO A 653 -16.99 -22.57 24.19
CA PRO A 653 -17.86 -21.71 24.98
C PRO A 653 -17.37 -21.56 26.42
N MET A 654 -17.54 -20.37 27.00
CA MET A 654 -17.18 -20.13 28.40
C MET A 654 -18.11 -20.93 29.31
N LYS A 655 -17.55 -21.67 30.27
CA LYS A 655 -18.34 -22.43 31.25
C LYS A 655 -18.83 -21.50 32.35
N ASP A 656 -20.05 -21.71 32.83
CA ASP A 656 -20.66 -20.88 33.88
C ASP A 656 -19.86 -20.90 35.20
N GLU A 657 -19.23 -22.04 35.53
CA GLU A 657 -18.34 -22.18 36.69
C GLU A 657 -17.18 -21.15 36.66
N VAL A 658 -16.63 -20.87 35.47
CA VAL A 658 -15.53 -19.91 35.30
C VAL A 658 -16.04 -18.48 35.46
N VAL A 659 -17.23 -18.18 34.96
CA VAL A 659 -17.87 -16.88 35.11
C VAL A 659 -18.17 -16.59 36.58
N GLN A 660 -18.71 -17.59 37.30
CA GLN A 660 -19.01 -17.48 38.72
C GLN A 660 -17.73 -17.28 39.54
N ALA A 661 -16.69 -18.10 39.31
CA ALA A 661 -15.40 -17.97 40.00
C ALA A 661 -14.75 -16.59 39.78
N PHE A 662 -14.82 -16.05 38.56
CA PHE A 662 -14.32 -14.71 38.24
C PHE A 662 -15.07 -13.63 39.02
N ARG A 663 -16.40 -13.64 38.99
CA ARG A 663 -17.25 -12.64 39.69
C ARG A 663 -17.12 -12.72 41.22
N GLU A 664 -17.06 -13.93 41.76
CA GLU A 664 -16.84 -14.15 43.21
C GLU A 664 -15.47 -13.64 43.64
N THR A 665 -14.44 -13.88 42.82
CA THR A 665 -13.08 -13.39 43.09
C THR A 665 -13.01 -11.87 43.03
N ALA A 666 -13.63 -11.24 42.03
CA ALA A 666 -13.73 -9.78 41.91
C ALA A 666 -14.40 -9.16 43.15
N LYS A 667 -15.51 -9.75 43.60
CA LYS A 667 -16.24 -9.31 44.81
C LYS A 667 -15.42 -9.53 46.09
N LYS A 668 -14.74 -10.67 46.21
CA LYS A 668 -13.90 -11.01 47.37
C LYS A 668 -12.70 -10.08 47.52
N LEU A 669 -12.13 -9.64 46.41
CA LEU A 669 -10.97 -8.74 46.37
C LEU A 669 -11.38 -7.26 46.28
N GLU A 670 -12.68 -6.96 46.25
CA GLU A 670 -13.24 -5.62 46.10
C GLU A 670 -12.64 -4.84 44.91
N PHE A 671 -12.32 -5.57 43.82
CA PHE A 671 -11.67 -4.97 42.66
C PHE A 671 -12.71 -4.27 41.76
N PRO A 672 -12.51 -2.99 41.41
CA PRO A 672 -13.46 -2.23 40.59
C PRO A 672 -13.54 -2.78 39.16
N MET A 673 -14.76 -3.11 38.71
CA MET A 673 -15.00 -3.75 37.40
C MET A 673 -14.74 -2.81 36.22
N ASP A 674 -14.85 -1.51 36.43
CA ASP A 674 -14.48 -0.45 35.49
C ASP A 674 -12.96 -0.31 35.32
N GLN A 675 -12.15 -1.02 36.13
CA GLN A 675 -10.69 -1.01 36.02
C GLN A 675 -10.13 -2.25 35.32
N ILE A 676 -11.01 -3.02 34.68
CA ILE A 676 -10.68 -4.24 33.95
C ILE A 676 -10.90 -4.01 32.46
N VAL A 677 -9.86 -4.23 31.64
CA VAL A 677 -9.92 -4.03 30.19
C VAL A 677 -9.61 -5.34 29.47
N VAL A 678 -10.52 -5.81 28.61
CA VAL A 678 -10.24 -6.98 27.78
C VAL A 678 -9.46 -6.57 26.53
N HIS A 679 -8.32 -7.22 26.30
CA HIS A 679 -7.55 -7.01 25.10
C HIS A 679 -8.09 -7.86 23.95
N GLY A 680 -8.49 -7.23 22.84
CA GLY A 680 -8.93 -7.94 21.64
C GLY A 680 -7.82 -8.77 20.99
N SER A 681 -8.15 -9.89 20.36
CA SER A 681 -7.15 -10.70 19.67
C SER A 681 -6.51 -9.98 18.48
N TYR A 682 -5.19 -10.15 18.31
CA TYR A 682 -4.45 -9.64 17.14
C TYR A 682 -4.91 -10.24 15.80
N LEU A 683 -5.69 -11.33 15.82
CA LEU A 683 -6.28 -11.90 14.61
C LEU A 683 -7.39 -11.01 14.05
N ILE A 684 -8.03 -10.18 14.88
CA ILE A 684 -9.17 -9.36 14.49
C ILE A 684 -8.67 -8.19 13.63
N ASN A 685 -8.98 -8.25 12.34
CA ASN A 685 -8.84 -7.13 11.43
C ASN A 685 -10.21 -6.68 10.91
N GLY A 686 -10.87 -5.81 11.67
CA GLY A 686 -12.17 -5.24 11.31
C GLY A 686 -12.16 -4.37 10.04
N GLY A 687 -10.98 -4.04 9.51
CA GLY A 687 -10.78 -3.30 8.26
C GLY A 687 -10.27 -4.15 7.09
N SER A 688 -10.34 -5.48 7.19
CA SER A 688 -9.89 -6.38 6.12
C SER A 688 -10.67 -6.14 4.81
N CYS A 689 -9.96 -6.02 3.69
CA CYS A 689 -10.54 -5.96 2.35
C CYS A 689 -10.92 -7.35 1.79
N ASP A 690 -10.51 -8.42 2.47
CA ASP A 690 -10.94 -9.79 2.21
C ASP A 690 -12.20 -10.07 3.03
N MET A 691 -13.31 -10.37 2.34
CA MET A 691 -14.62 -10.60 2.94
C MET A 691 -14.67 -11.81 3.87
N GLU A 692 -13.87 -12.85 3.61
CA GLU A 692 -13.85 -14.04 4.46
C GLU A 692 -13.13 -13.73 5.78
N ILE A 693 -11.98 -13.06 5.70
CA ILE A 693 -11.25 -12.59 6.89
C ILE A 693 -12.09 -11.58 7.67
N LEU A 694 -12.80 -10.68 6.98
CA LEU A 694 -13.67 -9.71 7.62
C LEU A 694 -14.82 -10.38 8.38
N ASN A 695 -15.46 -11.39 7.79
CA ASN A 695 -16.53 -12.14 8.45
C ASN A 695 -16.01 -12.93 9.66
N ARG A 696 -14.83 -13.56 9.54
CA ARG A 696 -14.18 -14.24 10.67
C ARG A 696 -13.79 -13.25 11.78
N ALA A 697 -13.26 -12.08 11.44
CA ALA A 697 -12.93 -11.02 12.38
C ALA A 697 -14.17 -10.49 13.12
N ARG A 698 -15.29 -10.28 12.41
CA ARG A 698 -16.57 -9.87 13.00
C ARG A 698 -17.16 -10.92 13.95
N ALA A 699 -17.16 -12.19 13.54
CA ALA A 699 -17.64 -13.28 14.37
C ALA A 699 -16.79 -13.44 15.65
N CYS A 700 -15.47 -13.28 15.49
CA CYS A 700 -14.50 -13.36 16.57
C CYS A 700 -14.64 -12.19 17.57
N MET A 701 -14.83 -10.97 17.06
CA MET A 701 -15.08 -9.77 17.88
C MET A 701 -16.40 -9.91 18.65
N LEU A 702 -17.46 -10.43 18.00
CA LEU A 702 -18.74 -10.68 18.66
C LEU A 702 -18.62 -11.73 19.77
N ASP A 703 -17.86 -12.80 19.59
CA ASP A 703 -17.59 -13.81 20.63
C ASP A 703 -16.86 -13.19 21.84
N GLU A 704 -15.83 -12.38 21.60
CA GLU A 704 -15.11 -11.70 22.68
C GLU A 704 -16.00 -10.71 23.43
N CYS A 705 -16.83 -9.92 22.73
CA CYS A 705 -17.80 -9.02 23.37
C CYS A 705 -18.83 -9.78 24.23
N LYS A 706 -19.35 -10.92 23.74
CA LYS A 706 -20.27 -11.77 24.52
C LYS A 706 -19.62 -12.33 25.78
N ARG A 707 -18.33 -12.71 25.72
CA ARG A 707 -17.57 -13.14 26.90
C ARG A 707 -17.36 -12.00 27.89
N CYS A 708 -17.10 -10.79 27.42
CA CYS A 708 -17.01 -9.61 28.28
C CYS A 708 -18.33 -9.38 29.02
N GLU A 709 -19.46 -9.43 28.30
CA GLU A 709 -20.81 -9.32 28.87
C GLU A 709 -21.08 -10.39 29.93
N GLN A 710 -20.73 -11.66 29.65
CA GLN A 710 -20.83 -12.75 30.63
C GLN A 710 -19.99 -12.49 31.89
N LEU A 711 -18.77 -11.97 31.75
CA LEU A 711 -17.90 -11.65 32.89
C LEU A 711 -18.32 -10.37 33.63
N GLY A 712 -19.19 -9.55 33.05
CA GLY A 712 -19.57 -8.23 33.58
C GLY A 712 -18.53 -7.14 33.31
N ILE A 713 -17.66 -7.35 32.31
CA ILE A 713 -16.61 -6.39 31.94
C ILE A 713 -17.16 -5.42 30.89
N ILE A 714 -16.96 -4.13 31.12
CA ILE A 714 -17.54 -3.05 30.32
C ILE A 714 -16.62 -2.51 29.21
N TYR A 715 -15.32 -2.86 29.24
CA TYR A 715 -14.33 -2.33 28.31
C TYR A 715 -13.65 -3.42 27.48
N TYR A 716 -13.67 -3.20 26.16
CA TYR A 716 -13.03 -4.05 25.15
C TYR A 716 -12.13 -3.18 24.25
N ASN A 717 -10.84 -3.50 24.19
CA ASN A 717 -9.82 -2.68 23.54
C ASN A 717 -9.48 -3.16 22.11
N ILE A 718 -9.37 -2.19 21.19
CA ILE A 718 -8.91 -2.36 19.79
C ILE A 718 -7.87 -1.28 19.44
N HIS A 719 -7.02 -1.51 18.43
CA HIS A 719 -5.82 -0.67 18.21
C HIS A 719 -5.89 0.29 17.01
N PRO A 720 -6.01 1.61 17.25
CA PRO A 720 -5.58 2.68 16.32
C PRO A 720 -4.52 3.63 16.97
N GLY A 721 -3.57 4.19 16.19
CA GLY A 721 -2.40 4.95 16.72
C GLY A 721 -2.29 6.42 16.30
N TYR A 722 -1.66 7.27 17.16
CA TYR A 722 -1.54 8.75 17.03
C TYR A 722 -0.17 9.30 17.54
N ASP A 723 0.19 10.58 17.26
CA ASP A 723 1.47 11.21 17.70
C ASP A 723 1.33 12.08 18.96
N ILE A 724 1.97 11.67 20.06
CA ILE A 724 1.89 12.36 21.36
C ILE A 724 3.26 12.81 21.93
N ARG A 725 4.29 12.96 21.09
CA ARG A 725 5.69 13.11 21.54
C ARG A 725 6.06 14.46 22.14
N SER A 726 5.37 15.53 21.79
CA SER A 726 5.62 16.88 22.30
C SER A 726 4.33 17.51 22.82
N GLU A 727 4.44 18.51 23.68
CA GLU A 727 3.29 19.17 24.29
C GLU A 727 2.29 19.72 23.24
N ASP A 728 2.79 20.38 22.19
CA ASP A 728 1.94 20.89 21.11
C ASP A 728 1.19 19.78 20.38
N ARG A 729 1.86 18.64 20.12
CA ARG A 729 1.27 17.49 19.43
C ARG A 729 0.30 16.70 20.30
N TYR A 730 0.58 16.64 21.59
CA TYR A 730 -0.31 16.09 22.59
C TYR A 730 -1.61 16.90 22.64
N LYS A 731 -1.51 18.24 22.74
CA LYS A 731 -2.68 19.14 22.70
C LYS A 731 -3.45 19.01 21.39
N GLU A 732 -2.76 19.01 20.24
CA GLU A 732 -3.37 18.82 18.92
C GLU A 732 -4.14 17.50 18.85
N THR A 733 -3.52 16.38 19.23
CA THR A 733 -4.12 15.04 19.18
C THR A 733 -5.35 14.93 20.07
N PHE A 734 -5.31 15.42 21.31
CA PHE A 734 -6.46 15.33 22.21
C PHE A 734 -7.54 16.37 21.90
N ASN A 735 -7.20 17.51 21.29
CA ASN A 735 -8.19 18.44 20.74
C ASN A 735 -8.87 17.83 19.51
N GLU A 736 -8.14 17.16 18.63
CA GLU A 736 -8.71 16.41 17.50
C GLU A 736 -9.62 15.28 17.98
N PHE A 737 -9.18 14.54 19.02
CA PHE A 737 -9.99 13.50 19.65
C PHE A 737 -11.28 14.08 20.26
N GLU A 738 -11.19 15.16 21.03
CA GLU A 738 -12.36 15.86 21.59
C GLU A 738 -13.32 16.34 20.50
N ASN A 739 -12.82 16.96 19.44
CA ASN A 739 -13.65 17.51 18.37
C ASN A 739 -14.27 16.44 17.46
N SER A 740 -13.60 15.29 17.30
CA SER A 740 -14.02 14.24 16.35
C SER A 740 -14.84 13.13 17.01
N ILE A 741 -14.51 12.80 18.26
CA ILE A 741 -15.12 11.70 19.01
C ILE A 741 -15.74 12.26 20.29
N GLY A 742 -14.98 13.04 21.07
CA GLY A 742 -15.32 13.51 22.40
C GLY A 742 -14.59 12.72 23.47
N LEU A 743 -13.90 13.39 24.40
CA LEU A 743 -13.16 12.79 25.52
C LEU A 743 -14.08 12.00 26.44
N GLN A 744 -15.39 12.30 26.46
CA GLN A 744 -16.40 11.50 27.15
C GLN A 744 -16.54 10.08 26.61
N TYR A 745 -15.90 9.71 25.50
CA TYR A 745 -15.84 8.32 24.99
C TYR A 745 -14.48 7.66 25.21
N LEU A 746 -13.47 8.39 25.70
CA LEU A 746 -12.22 7.79 26.12
C LEU A 746 -12.47 6.98 27.40
N ARG A 747 -12.06 5.70 27.38
CA ARG A 747 -12.35 4.74 28.46
C ARG A 747 -11.14 4.05 29.05
N ALA A 748 -10.00 4.03 28.36
CA ALA A 748 -8.75 3.45 28.86
C ALA A 748 -7.56 3.91 28.01
N PHE A 749 -6.35 3.76 28.55
CA PHE A 749 -5.08 3.91 27.84
C PHE A 749 -4.29 2.61 27.85
N HIS A 750 -3.64 2.31 26.72
CA HIS A 750 -2.50 1.41 26.70
C HIS A 750 -1.24 2.27 26.62
N ILE A 751 -0.40 2.18 27.65
CA ILE A 751 0.76 3.06 27.83
C ILE A 751 2.02 2.27 27.50
N ASN A 752 2.52 2.44 26.29
CA ASN A 752 3.69 1.73 25.79
C ASN A 752 4.66 2.72 25.15
N ASP A 753 5.96 2.65 25.48
CA ASP A 753 6.98 3.32 24.68
C ASP A 753 7.21 2.53 23.39
N SER A 754 7.74 3.17 22.35
CA SER A 754 7.91 2.55 21.04
C SER A 754 9.38 2.32 20.72
N MET A 755 9.73 1.12 20.25
CA MET A 755 11.04 0.87 19.62
C MET A 755 11.14 1.51 18.23
N GLY A 756 9.99 1.73 17.57
CA GLY A 756 9.90 2.34 16.25
C GLY A 756 9.84 3.86 16.30
N ASP A 757 10.27 4.51 15.21
CA ASP A 757 10.05 5.95 15.05
C ASP A 757 8.59 6.24 14.65
N LEU A 758 8.13 7.49 14.81
CA LEU A 758 6.76 7.88 14.41
C LEU A 758 6.49 7.49 12.95
N GLY A 759 5.34 6.86 12.71
CA GLY A 759 4.91 6.49 11.36
C GLY A 759 5.69 5.33 10.76
N SER A 760 6.58 4.69 11.53
CA SER A 760 7.34 3.50 11.10
C SER A 760 6.46 2.27 10.84
N LYS A 761 5.22 2.28 11.35
CA LYS A 761 4.29 1.14 11.34
C LYS A 761 4.88 -0.11 12.00
N LEU A 762 5.87 0.07 12.89
CA LEU A 762 6.48 -0.99 13.67
C LEU A 762 5.82 -1.05 15.05
N ASP A 763 4.96 -2.03 15.23
CA ASP A 763 4.30 -2.31 16.51
C ASP A 763 5.22 -3.13 17.43
N ARG A 764 6.21 -2.44 18.03
CA ARG A 764 7.13 -3.03 19.00
C ARG A 764 7.27 -2.11 20.19
N HIS A 765 6.74 -2.58 21.33
CA HIS A 765 6.80 -1.85 22.58
C HIS A 765 8.22 -1.85 23.16
N ALA A 766 8.53 -0.78 23.87
CA ALA A 766 9.69 -0.62 24.72
C ALA A 766 9.20 -0.25 26.12
N ASN A 767 10.01 -0.54 27.13
CA ASN A 767 9.73 -0.04 28.48
C ASN A 767 9.73 1.49 28.47
N ILE A 768 8.89 2.08 29.33
CA ILE A 768 8.67 3.50 29.50
C ILE A 768 10.00 4.26 29.63
N GLY A 769 10.22 5.21 28.74
CA GLY A 769 11.41 6.06 28.71
C GLY A 769 12.64 5.44 28.03
N LYS A 770 12.62 4.13 27.71
CA LYS A 770 13.69 3.44 26.97
C LYS A 770 13.48 3.48 25.45
N GLY A 771 12.29 3.83 24.97
CA GLY A 771 11.93 3.89 23.54
C GLY A 771 12.10 5.28 22.91
N LYS A 772 11.36 5.53 21.83
CA LYS A 772 11.39 6.75 21.01
C LYS A 772 10.40 7.82 21.46
N LEU A 773 9.35 7.47 22.21
CA LEU A 773 8.42 8.44 22.81
C LEU A 773 9.08 9.18 23.98
N LYS A 774 9.95 8.48 24.73
CA LYS A 774 10.66 8.99 25.91
C LYS A 774 9.71 9.30 27.08
N LEU A 775 10.27 9.42 28.27
CA LEU A 775 9.51 9.66 29.50
C LEU A 775 8.72 10.99 29.47
N ALA A 776 9.21 11.99 28.73
CA ALA A 776 8.55 13.29 28.61
C ALA A 776 7.13 13.19 28.05
N ALA A 777 6.90 12.33 27.04
CA ALA A 777 5.57 12.13 26.44
C ALA A 777 4.57 11.59 27.47
N PHE A 778 4.99 10.62 28.28
CA PHE A 778 4.16 10.02 29.32
C PHE A 778 3.89 10.96 30.49
N ARG A 779 4.81 11.89 30.79
CA ARG A 779 4.58 12.91 31.82
C ARG A 779 3.40 13.80 31.48
N HIS A 780 3.22 14.18 30.21
CA HIS A 780 2.04 14.94 29.78
C HIS A 780 0.74 14.16 30.04
N LEU A 781 0.74 12.86 29.70
CA LEU A 781 -0.41 11.97 29.93
C LEU A 781 -0.76 11.82 31.42
N ILE A 782 0.24 11.60 32.26
CA ILE A 782 0.04 11.37 33.69
C ILE A 782 -0.30 12.67 34.44
N ALA A 783 0.13 13.84 33.96
CA ALA A 783 -0.17 15.13 34.58
C ALA A 783 -1.56 15.69 34.25
N ASP A 784 -2.24 15.15 33.23
CA ASP A 784 -3.50 15.70 32.75
C ASP A 784 -4.69 15.20 33.60
N PRO A 785 -5.39 16.09 34.34
CA PRO A 785 -6.45 15.70 35.27
C PRO A 785 -7.69 15.11 34.57
N ARG A 786 -7.86 15.31 33.25
CA ARG A 786 -8.98 14.77 32.48
C ARG A 786 -9.00 13.24 32.45
N PHE A 787 -7.85 12.61 32.74
CA PHE A 787 -7.66 11.17 32.69
C PHE A 787 -7.54 10.54 34.08
N ASP A 788 -8.00 11.23 35.11
CA ASP A 788 -8.15 10.64 36.44
C ASP A 788 -9.18 9.51 36.39
N ASP A 789 -8.97 8.48 37.21
CA ASP A 789 -9.85 7.32 37.35
C ASP A 789 -9.99 6.43 36.09
N LEU A 790 -9.32 6.78 34.98
CA LEU A 790 -9.26 5.94 33.78
C LEU A 790 -8.20 4.83 33.90
N PRO A 791 -8.51 3.60 33.45
CA PRO A 791 -7.56 2.50 33.34
C PRO A 791 -6.37 2.86 32.43
N MET A 792 -5.15 2.57 32.89
CA MET A 792 -3.90 2.86 32.20
C MET A 792 -2.99 1.64 32.21
N ILE A 793 -2.98 0.88 31.11
CA ILE A 793 -2.43 -0.48 31.03
C ILE A 793 -1.06 -0.48 30.35
N LEU A 794 -0.04 -1.01 31.04
CA LEU A 794 1.28 -1.31 30.48
C LEU A 794 1.28 -2.64 29.73
N GLU A 795 1.87 -2.65 28.52
CA GLU A 795 2.10 -3.84 27.69
C GLU A 795 3.56 -3.89 27.22
N THR A 796 4.44 -3.35 28.06
CA THR A 796 5.88 -3.30 27.87
C THR A 796 6.49 -4.70 28.00
N PRO A 797 7.68 -4.94 27.42
CA PRO A 797 8.38 -6.22 27.55
C PRO A 797 8.52 -6.71 29.01
N GLU A 798 8.33 -8.01 29.25
CA GLU A 798 8.26 -8.62 30.59
C GLU A 798 9.42 -8.25 31.53
N GLY A 799 9.10 -7.99 32.80
CA GLY A 799 10.05 -7.93 33.91
C GLY A 799 10.18 -6.58 34.64
N ASP A 800 9.46 -5.53 34.23
CA ASP A 800 9.70 -4.16 34.74
C ASP A 800 8.41 -3.39 35.14
N TYR A 801 7.21 -4.00 35.04
CA TYR A 801 5.94 -3.29 35.22
C TYR A 801 5.81 -2.50 36.53
N ALA A 802 6.26 -3.09 37.65
CA ALA A 802 6.20 -2.40 38.94
C ALA A 802 7.15 -1.19 39.00
N GLU A 803 8.37 -1.29 38.45
CA GLU A 803 9.29 -0.14 38.43
C GLU A 803 8.78 0.95 37.47
N GLU A 804 8.16 0.55 36.36
CA GLU A 804 7.56 1.46 35.38
C GLU A 804 6.36 2.21 35.97
N MET A 805 5.49 1.54 36.74
CA MET A 805 4.40 2.20 37.47
C MET A 805 4.94 3.20 38.49
N ILE A 806 5.95 2.83 39.28
CA ILE A 806 6.61 3.75 40.24
C ILE A 806 7.22 4.95 39.50
N LEU A 807 7.91 4.71 38.38
CA LEU A 807 8.51 5.75 37.55
C LEU A 807 7.45 6.74 37.04
N LEU A 808 6.30 6.24 36.57
CA LEU A 808 5.20 7.07 36.09
C LEU A 808 4.57 7.88 37.23
N TYR A 809 4.27 7.28 38.37
CA TYR A 809 3.73 7.99 39.53
C TYR A 809 4.68 9.09 40.04
N HIS A 810 5.97 8.78 40.17
CA HIS A 810 6.95 9.75 40.65
C HIS A 810 7.30 10.83 39.61
N SER A 811 7.04 10.62 38.32
CA SER A 811 7.31 11.60 37.27
C SER A 811 6.60 12.96 37.47
N LEU A 812 5.56 12.99 38.32
CA LEU A 812 4.83 14.19 38.72
C LEU A 812 5.44 14.94 39.91
N ASN A 813 6.30 14.30 40.70
CA ASN A 813 6.95 14.93 41.85
C ASN A 813 8.08 15.86 41.34
N ASN A 814 8.13 17.09 41.86
CA ASN A 814 9.07 18.17 41.47
C ASN A 814 10.57 17.89 41.76
N LYS A 815 11.02 16.63 41.79
CA LYS A 815 12.43 16.25 41.91
C LYS A 815 13.09 16.17 40.55
N SER A 816 14.38 16.48 40.47
CA SER A 816 15.11 16.43 39.20
C SER A 816 15.24 14.99 38.67
N LEU A 817 15.33 14.83 37.34
CA LEU A 817 15.51 13.55 36.64
C LEU A 817 16.81 12.80 37.06
N LYS A 818 17.75 13.51 37.68
CA LYS A 818 19.04 13.01 38.17
C LYS A 818 18.92 12.43 39.59
N GLU A 819 18.09 13.03 40.44
CA GLU A 819 17.73 12.51 41.76
C GLU A 819 16.85 11.26 41.63
N HIS A 820 15.93 11.24 40.66
CA HIS A 820 15.10 10.05 40.37
C HIS A 820 15.91 8.80 40.01
N LYS A 821 16.99 8.92 39.23
CA LYS A 821 17.86 7.79 38.88
C LYS A 821 18.67 7.29 40.08
N ASN A 822 18.98 8.16 41.03
CA ASN A 822 19.68 7.80 42.25
C ASN A 822 18.73 7.18 43.29
N ASP A 823 17.50 7.69 43.42
CA ASP A 823 16.44 7.08 44.22
C ASP A 823 16.16 5.66 43.67
N ILE A 824 15.83 5.50 42.39
CA ILE A 824 15.58 4.17 41.78
C ILE A 824 16.77 3.20 42.00
N ARG A 825 18.02 3.63 41.78
CA ARG A 825 19.20 2.76 42.00
C ARG A 825 19.46 2.43 43.48
N SER A 826 19.17 3.36 44.39
CA SER A 826 19.29 3.12 45.84
C SER A 826 18.16 2.24 46.37
N PHE A 827 17.01 2.19 45.67
CA PHE A 827 15.83 1.39 46.01
C PHE A 827 15.95 -0.10 45.64
N PHE A 828 16.83 -0.46 44.70
CA PHE A 828 17.08 -1.85 44.24
C PHE A 828 18.43 -2.43 44.68
N SER A 829 19.22 -1.70 45.47
CA SER A 829 20.43 -2.24 46.08
C SER A 829 20.07 -2.94 47.40
N PRO A 830 20.50 -4.19 47.64
CA PRO A 830 20.30 -4.81 48.95
C PRO A 830 21.06 -3.99 50.00
N LYS A 831 20.39 -3.62 51.10
CA LYS A 831 21.06 -3.06 52.29
C LYS A 831 21.74 -4.18 53.08
#